data_AF-A0A8T0A8Z8-F1
#
_entry.id   AF-A0A8T0A8Z8-F1
#
_cell.length_a   1.000
_cell.length_b   1.000
_cell.length_c   1.000
_cell.angle_alpha   90.00
_cell.angle_beta   90.00
_cell.angle_gamma   90.00
#
_symmetry.space_group_name_H-M   'P 1'
#
loop_
_entity.id
_entity.type
_entity.pdbx_description
1 polymer ?
#
loop_
_entity_poly.entity_id
_entity_poly.type
_entity_poly.pdbx_seq_one_letter_code
_entity_poly.pdbx_strand_id
1 'polypeptide(L)'
;MPVEDVLPDSITQWGILGVSASSKTGFCVAEPFNIRAFKRFFIDLRLPRTAARNEHVEVKAVLHNYMNENLTALVILSKTVDMCSVAFTGDHKQEVFVRAQSSVLIPYTVIPLQAGALPLQVTAVSRSLSGQDAIRKILHVVVEGVQKMNVRSYVLNPATKGDIDGNQAIRVDKVKLSSVVPNSLPETFVNVRGHLIADSIDNSINQDSLAALIRMPGGCVEQNLASITLPLIAVHYLDRSSQWESVGMQRRDEALKYIKKGYDNQLHYRKTDYSYPPYRNEGTSTWITAFVVKVFSMAYPFITVDNQNICGPLLYLLKHKQLHSGAFKEDNPVYTTSMTGGLRGAESSETLTAFVLIALAEAKGAVTCNDPEINIEVMFQRAGDYLKERYHRLRRPYSVAIACYALAVSNQGCAKSVLLKSASADRTHWPDADNSLFALEATGYALLALLEGGHFEEAAAPFNWLNQHRRVGGGYGSTQSTMVVLQALSKYLVKKPSPADMNLHVDLSVPGRSDVRWAFNSKLAHVARSARVPLDQDFTVLASGNGQGILEVLTVYNELPDVHEKSSCNGFDLNVSIMESNERPPADGEKVYKLSIDVRALAQQQMRMVVLDISLPTGFEPETSDLELLTNAVDRYINNFQVVDNLSDRGSLIIHLFKVSNKEADVITFRLNQKFKVGLLQPSTVTVYQYYNPDKRCSRFYTPPEDKEQLSQICKGNVCRCTQGDCCVMKTTAQTNVARHNVACSGNHHVYKVRVLSVSMSQYDRYEMQILQVIKEGSEVGLKGKDTRVFLSHAGCRAGLNLLKDQDYLIIGPPSDIWQAGSDENRYTYTLGKGTWVEHWPSPADCNAQAQDKCKQLEQYASELADTGCRT
;
A
#
# COMPACT_ATOMS: atom_id res chain seq x y z
N MET A 1 -0.96 -25.77 41.93
CA MET A 1 -1.66 -26.78 41.12
C MET A 1 -0.85 -27.00 39.85
N PRO A 2 -0.74 -28.23 39.33
CA PRO A 2 -0.18 -28.43 37.99
C PRO A 2 -1.03 -27.66 36.97
N VAL A 3 -0.38 -27.03 35.99
CA VAL A 3 -1.07 -26.43 34.85
C VAL A 3 -1.26 -27.54 33.83
N GLU A 4 -2.52 -27.88 33.55
CA GLU A 4 -2.89 -28.81 32.49
C GLU A 4 -3.35 -28.01 31.28
N ASP A 5 -2.66 -28.18 30.16
CA ASP A 5 -3.00 -27.55 28.89
C ASP A 5 -2.73 -28.50 27.73
N VAL A 6 -3.43 -28.31 26.62
CA VAL A 6 -3.32 -29.14 25.41
C VAL A 6 -2.25 -28.54 24.51
N LEU A 7 -1.29 -29.37 24.07
CA LEU A 7 -0.28 -28.92 23.10
C LEU A 7 -0.96 -28.54 21.78
N PRO A 8 -0.53 -27.48 21.09
CA PRO A 8 -1.08 -27.15 19.78
C PRO A 8 -0.76 -28.24 18.75
N ASP A 9 -1.57 -28.32 17.70
CA ASP A 9 -1.53 -29.40 16.70
C ASP A 9 -0.22 -29.49 15.90
N SER A 10 0.62 -28.45 15.91
CA SER A 10 1.87 -28.42 15.15
C SER A 10 2.86 -29.48 15.65
N ILE A 11 3.32 -30.33 14.73
CA ILE A 11 4.40 -31.30 14.96
C ILE A 11 5.74 -30.54 14.94
N THR A 12 6.18 -30.12 16.11
CA THR A 12 7.38 -29.29 16.30
C THR A 12 7.96 -29.46 17.71
N GLN A 13 9.03 -28.74 17.99
CA GLN A 13 9.54 -28.57 19.35
C GLN A 13 9.09 -27.21 19.88
N TRP A 14 8.23 -27.24 20.90
CA TRP A 14 7.76 -26.07 21.62
C TRP A 14 8.76 -25.68 22.71
N GLY A 15 9.19 -24.43 22.73
CA GLY A 15 10.00 -23.89 23.83
C GLY A 15 9.12 -23.11 24.80
N ILE A 16 9.00 -23.60 26.04
CA ILE A 16 8.25 -22.93 27.11
C ILE A 16 9.22 -22.12 27.95
N LEU A 17 9.05 -20.79 27.95
CA LEU A 17 9.82 -19.89 28.79
C LEU A 17 8.98 -19.45 30.00
N GLY A 18 9.40 -19.87 31.19
CA GLY A 18 8.76 -19.45 32.44
C GLY A 18 9.39 -18.18 33.00
N VAL A 19 8.59 -17.17 33.30
CA VAL A 19 9.03 -15.97 34.04
C VAL A 19 8.23 -15.90 35.33
N SER A 20 8.92 -15.98 36.47
CA SER A 20 8.29 -15.89 37.80
C SER A 20 8.67 -14.58 38.49
N ALA A 21 7.76 -14.06 39.30
CA ALA A 21 7.96 -12.88 40.12
C ALA A 21 7.53 -13.18 41.56
N SER A 22 8.39 -12.85 42.51
CA SER A 22 8.17 -13.06 43.94
C SER A 22 8.55 -11.81 44.71
N SER A 23 7.72 -11.43 45.68
CA SER A 23 7.98 -10.27 46.54
C SER A 23 9.21 -10.43 47.44
N LYS A 24 9.74 -11.65 47.59
CA LYS A 24 10.93 -11.95 48.40
C LYS A 24 12.19 -12.16 47.57
N THR A 25 12.07 -12.85 46.43
CA THR A 25 13.22 -13.30 45.61
C THR A 25 13.34 -12.55 44.29
N GLY A 26 12.45 -11.60 44.01
CA GLY A 26 12.47 -10.81 42.78
C GLY A 26 11.98 -11.58 41.56
N PHE A 27 12.49 -11.20 40.38
CA PHE A 27 12.19 -11.85 39.12
C PHE A 27 13.18 -12.98 38.82
N CYS A 28 12.68 -14.09 38.29
CA CYS A 28 13.49 -15.18 37.78
C CYS A 28 12.96 -15.61 36.42
N VAL A 29 13.83 -15.56 35.41
CA VAL A 29 13.60 -16.13 34.08
C VAL A 29 14.19 -17.53 34.09
N ALA A 30 13.34 -18.54 33.97
CA ALA A 30 13.77 -19.93 33.90
C ALA A 30 14.44 -20.23 32.56
N GLU A 31 15.27 -21.28 32.52
CA GLU A 31 15.75 -21.80 31.25
C GLU A 31 14.58 -22.33 30.40
N PRO A 32 14.60 -22.16 29.06
CA PRO A 32 13.55 -22.68 28.20
C PRO A 32 13.37 -24.19 28.35
N PHE A 33 12.17 -24.62 28.69
CA PHE A 33 11.80 -26.03 28.74
C PHE A 33 11.24 -26.46 27.38
N ASN A 34 11.96 -27.34 26.68
CA ASN A 34 11.59 -27.77 25.35
C ASN A 34 10.73 -29.05 25.37
N ILE A 35 9.56 -29.01 24.74
CA ILE A 35 8.64 -30.14 24.59
C ILE A 35 8.53 -30.49 23.12
N ARG A 36 8.84 -31.74 22.75
CA ARG A 36 8.70 -32.23 21.38
C ARG A 36 7.31 -32.84 21.19
N ALA A 37 6.47 -32.20 20.37
CA ALA A 37 5.21 -32.75 19.90
C ALA A 37 5.45 -33.54 18.60
N PHE A 38 5.14 -34.83 18.58
CA PHE A 38 5.44 -35.69 17.44
C PHE A 38 4.45 -36.85 17.27
N LYS A 39 4.06 -37.11 16.02
CA LYS A 39 3.32 -38.30 15.60
C LYS A 39 4.20 -39.14 14.69
N ARG A 40 4.07 -40.46 14.75
CA ARG A 40 4.83 -41.38 13.87
C ARG A 40 4.26 -41.46 12.44
N PHE A 41 3.01 -41.04 12.26
CA PHE A 41 2.31 -40.97 10.99
C PHE A 41 1.53 -39.67 10.94
N PHE A 42 1.83 -38.81 9.98
CA PHE A 42 1.21 -37.49 9.84
C PHE A 42 1.39 -36.91 8.43
N ILE A 43 0.60 -35.88 8.13
CA ILE A 43 0.60 -35.15 6.86
C ILE A 43 1.18 -33.75 7.10
N ASP A 44 2.19 -33.38 6.32
CA ASP A 44 2.64 -32.00 6.19
C ASP A 44 2.08 -31.40 4.88
N LEU A 45 1.08 -30.52 5.01
CA LEU A 45 0.49 -29.80 3.87
C LEU A 45 1.24 -28.48 3.66
N ARG A 46 1.97 -28.36 2.55
CA ARG A 46 2.70 -27.16 2.15
C ARG A 46 1.90 -26.38 1.12
N LEU A 47 1.61 -25.12 1.45
CA LEU A 47 0.90 -24.16 0.61
C LEU A 47 1.81 -22.96 0.34
N PRO A 48 1.68 -22.28 -0.81
CA PRO A 48 2.29 -20.97 -0.98
C PRO A 48 1.68 -19.97 0.01
N ARG A 49 2.39 -18.87 0.28
CA ARG A 49 1.92 -17.81 1.19
C ARG A 49 0.58 -17.23 0.73
N THR A 50 0.48 -16.87 -0.55
CA THR A 50 -0.77 -16.46 -1.21
C THR A 50 -0.79 -16.98 -2.64
N ALA A 51 -1.99 -17.12 -3.20
CA ALA A 51 -2.22 -17.47 -4.60
C ALA A 51 -3.17 -16.46 -5.24
N ALA A 52 -3.00 -16.17 -6.53
CA ALA A 52 -3.98 -15.35 -7.22
C ALA A 52 -5.19 -16.19 -7.66
N ARG A 53 -6.35 -15.53 -7.77
CA ARG A 53 -7.52 -16.11 -8.42
C ARG A 53 -7.16 -16.59 -9.84
N ASN A 54 -7.65 -17.78 -10.20
CA ASN A 54 -7.45 -18.46 -11.49
C ASN A 54 -6.02 -18.96 -11.79
N GLU A 55 -5.07 -18.85 -10.86
CA GLU A 55 -3.75 -19.51 -11.01
C GLU A 55 -3.85 -21.00 -10.74
N HIS A 56 -3.08 -21.80 -11.49
CA HIS A 56 -3.00 -23.23 -11.26
C HIS A 56 -1.84 -23.54 -10.34
N VAL A 57 -2.11 -23.84 -9.07
CA VAL A 57 -1.08 -24.06 -8.07
C VAL A 57 -0.95 -25.55 -7.76
N GLU A 58 0.27 -26.09 -7.81
CA GLU A 58 0.57 -27.42 -7.28
C GLU A 58 0.91 -27.32 -5.79
N VAL A 59 -0.02 -27.73 -4.92
CA VAL A 59 0.22 -27.85 -3.49
C VAL A 59 0.76 -29.23 -3.14
N LYS A 60 1.56 -29.30 -2.07
CA LYS A 60 2.36 -30.48 -1.74
C LYS A 60 1.89 -31.06 -0.40
N ALA A 61 1.24 -32.23 -0.42
CA ALA A 61 0.95 -32.99 0.79
C ALA A 61 2.03 -34.05 0.99
N VAL A 62 2.82 -33.94 2.05
CA VAL A 62 3.87 -34.90 2.38
C VAL A 62 3.36 -35.83 3.46
N LEU A 63 3.23 -37.11 3.12
CA LEU A 63 2.83 -38.14 4.08
C LEU A 63 4.09 -38.77 4.69
N HIS A 64 4.25 -38.63 6.00
CA HIS A 64 5.39 -39.16 6.74
C HIS A 64 5.03 -40.51 7.39
N ASN A 65 5.89 -41.51 7.21
CA ASN A 65 5.82 -42.79 7.91
C ASN A 65 7.14 -43.03 8.66
N TYR A 66 7.15 -42.72 9.95
CA TYR A 66 8.24 -43.01 10.88
C TYR A 66 8.05 -44.35 11.63
N MET A 67 7.18 -45.23 11.13
CA MET A 67 7.06 -46.59 11.63
C MET A 67 8.07 -47.52 10.95
N ASN A 68 8.31 -48.69 11.55
CA ASN A 68 9.24 -49.69 11.03
C ASN A 68 8.60 -50.62 9.99
N GLU A 69 7.33 -50.41 9.66
CA GLU A 69 6.57 -51.19 8.69
C GLU A 69 6.17 -50.34 7.48
N ASN A 70 6.03 -51.00 6.34
CA ASN A 70 5.50 -50.37 5.13
C ASN A 70 3.98 -50.22 5.27
N LEU A 71 3.46 -49.05 4.94
CA LEU A 71 2.04 -48.74 5.06
C LEU A 71 1.43 -48.48 3.68
N THR A 72 0.20 -48.95 3.49
CA THR A 72 -0.67 -48.46 2.42
C THR A 72 -1.72 -47.56 3.05
N ALA A 73 -1.72 -46.28 2.69
CA ALA A 73 -2.62 -45.27 3.23
C ALA A 73 -3.65 -44.83 2.20
N LEU A 74 -4.91 -44.72 2.61
CA LEU A 74 -5.96 -44.04 1.88
C LEU A 74 -5.84 -42.54 2.18
N VAL A 75 -5.48 -41.76 1.18
CA VAL A 75 -5.37 -40.30 1.26
C VAL A 75 -6.57 -39.68 0.57
N ILE A 76 -7.20 -38.73 1.26
CA ILE A 76 -8.46 -38.09 0.87
C ILE A 76 -8.23 -36.58 0.82
N LEU A 77 -8.37 -36.00 -0.37
CA LEU A 77 -8.50 -34.55 -0.55
C LEU A 77 -9.99 -34.21 -0.50
N SER A 78 -10.39 -33.41 0.49
CA SER A 78 -11.79 -33.00 0.63
C SER A 78 -12.19 -32.01 -0.46
N LYS A 79 -13.47 -32.03 -0.87
CA LYS A 79 -14.03 -31.00 -1.75
C LYS A 79 -14.01 -29.63 -1.05
N THR A 80 -13.53 -28.61 -1.76
CA THR A 80 -13.56 -27.21 -1.32
C THR A 80 -14.44 -26.40 -2.28
N VAL A 81 -15.32 -25.58 -1.72
CA VAL A 81 -16.19 -24.67 -2.50
C VAL A 81 -15.31 -23.56 -3.10
N ASP A 82 -15.66 -23.09 -4.30
CA ASP A 82 -14.93 -22.04 -5.03
C ASP A 82 -13.46 -22.38 -5.36
N MET A 83 -13.14 -23.69 -5.43
CA MET A 83 -11.83 -24.19 -5.80
C MET A 83 -11.95 -25.39 -6.75
N CYS A 84 -11.35 -25.26 -7.92
CA CYS A 84 -11.18 -26.37 -8.85
C CYS A 84 -10.00 -27.24 -8.40
N SER A 85 -10.23 -28.55 -8.33
CA SER A 85 -9.20 -29.55 -8.07
C SER A 85 -9.68 -30.91 -8.56
N VAL A 86 -8.89 -31.97 -8.35
CA VAL A 86 -9.34 -33.36 -8.57
C VAL A 86 -10.55 -33.73 -7.69
N ALA A 87 -10.83 -32.97 -6.63
CA ALA A 87 -11.94 -33.15 -5.70
C ALA A 87 -13.14 -32.20 -5.97
N PHE A 88 -13.23 -31.58 -7.14
CA PHE A 88 -14.28 -30.58 -7.43
C PHE A 88 -15.71 -31.15 -7.42
N THR A 89 -15.91 -32.38 -7.91
CA THR A 89 -17.23 -33.03 -7.90
C THR A 89 -17.57 -33.64 -6.55
N GLY A 90 -16.56 -34.07 -5.79
CA GLY A 90 -16.65 -34.68 -4.45
C GLY A 90 -15.26 -35.10 -3.98
N ASP A 91 -15.16 -35.63 -2.76
CA ASP A 91 -13.87 -36.01 -2.17
C ASP A 91 -13.06 -36.94 -3.09
N HIS A 92 -11.80 -36.57 -3.32
CA HIS A 92 -10.89 -37.38 -4.10
C HIS A 92 -10.12 -38.32 -3.18
N LYS A 93 -10.20 -39.63 -3.45
CA LYS A 93 -9.57 -40.68 -2.67
C LYS A 93 -8.52 -41.39 -3.51
N GLN A 94 -7.33 -41.61 -2.96
CA GLN A 94 -6.26 -42.36 -3.60
C GLN A 94 -5.49 -43.19 -2.59
N GLU A 95 -4.93 -44.31 -3.03
CA GLU A 95 -4.09 -45.15 -2.21
C GLU A 95 -2.62 -44.89 -2.48
N VAL A 96 -1.85 -44.72 -1.40
CA VAL A 96 -0.44 -44.39 -1.45
C VAL A 96 0.34 -45.38 -0.62
N PHE A 97 1.33 -46.01 -1.23
CA PHE A 97 2.28 -46.87 -0.53
C PHE A 97 3.44 -46.03 0.01
N VAL A 98 3.68 -46.12 1.32
CA VAL A 98 4.75 -45.40 2.02
C VAL A 98 5.63 -46.43 2.71
N ARG A 99 6.92 -46.46 2.36
CA ARG A 99 7.88 -47.38 2.99
C ARG A 99 8.09 -47.03 4.46
N ALA A 100 8.55 -47.99 5.24
CA ALA A 100 9.03 -47.78 6.60
C ALA A 100 10.10 -46.67 6.62
N GLN A 101 10.09 -45.84 7.67
CA GLN A 101 11.05 -44.75 7.89
C GLN A 101 11.25 -43.84 6.66
N SER A 102 10.16 -43.53 5.93
CA SER A 102 10.21 -42.75 4.70
C SER A 102 9.06 -41.76 4.61
N SER A 103 9.09 -40.92 3.58
CA SER A 103 8.03 -39.95 3.30
C SER A 103 7.69 -39.98 1.81
N VAL A 104 6.43 -39.77 1.49
CA VAL A 104 5.96 -39.70 0.10
C VAL A 104 5.29 -38.36 -0.13
N LEU A 105 5.72 -37.69 -1.21
CA LEU A 105 5.13 -36.45 -1.68
C LEU A 105 3.92 -36.76 -2.57
N ILE A 106 2.80 -36.12 -2.28
CA ILE A 106 1.54 -36.24 -3.02
C ILE A 106 1.19 -34.85 -3.55
N PRO A 107 1.37 -34.59 -4.86
CA PRO A 107 1.02 -33.30 -5.45
C PRO A 107 -0.48 -33.22 -5.73
N TYR A 108 -1.08 -32.07 -5.42
CA TYR A 108 -2.45 -31.74 -5.81
C TYR A 108 -2.46 -30.41 -6.57
N THR A 109 -3.07 -30.41 -7.75
CA THR A 109 -3.37 -29.16 -8.45
C THR A 109 -4.66 -28.56 -7.92
N VAL A 110 -4.58 -27.30 -7.50
CA VAL A 110 -5.71 -26.49 -7.05
C VAL A 110 -5.76 -25.16 -7.79
N ILE A 111 -6.96 -24.73 -8.12
CA ILE A 111 -7.22 -23.51 -8.89
C ILE A 111 -8.31 -22.73 -8.15
N PRO A 112 -7.98 -21.64 -7.46
CA PRO A 112 -8.96 -20.89 -6.70
C PRO A 112 -9.80 -20.02 -7.63
N LEU A 113 -11.13 -20.12 -7.52
CA LEU A 113 -12.08 -19.39 -8.37
C LEU A 113 -12.56 -18.09 -7.72
N GLN A 114 -12.42 -17.94 -6.40
CA GLN A 114 -12.80 -16.76 -5.65
C GLN A 114 -11.68 -16.30 -4.71
N ALA A 115 -11.53 -14.99 -4.56
CA ALA A 115 -10.61 -14.39 -3.60
C ALA A 115 -11.13 -14.55 -2.16
N GLY A 116 -10.22 -14.69 -1.20
CA GLY A 116 -10.52 -14.89 0.22
C GLY A 116 -9.76 -16.07 0.83
N ALA A 117 -10.22 -16.52 2.00
CA ALA A 117 -9.62 -17.62 2.75
C ALA A 117 -10.27 -18.96 2.37
N LEU A 118 -9.62 -19.75 1.52
CA LEU A 118 -10.14 -21.06 1.08
C LEU A 118 -9.51 -22.20 1.89
N PRO A 119 -10.29 -23.03 2.60
CA PRO A 119 -9.75 -24.13 3.39
C PRO A 119 -9.42 -25.33 2.50
N LEU A 120 -8.17 -25.82 2.58
CA LEU A 120 -7.77 -27.12 2.04
C LEU A 120 -7.64 -28.12 3.17
N GLN A 121 -8.30 -29.26 3.02
CA GLN A 121 -8.23 -30.36 3.97
C GLN A 121 -7.76 -31.64 3.29
N VAL A 122 -6.74 -32.26 3.90
CA VAL A 122 -6.22 -33.57 3.49
C VAL A 122 -6.28 -34.50 4.69
N THR A 123 -6.84 -35.69 4.49
CA THR A 123 -6.95 -36.73 5.51
C THR A 123 -6.24 -37.99 5.01
N ALA A 124 -5.48 -38.66 5.87
CA ALA A 124 -4.80 -39.91 5.54
C ALA A 124 -5.10 -40.94 6.63
N VAL A 125 -5.49 -42.14 6.20
CA VAL A 125 -5.79 -43.26 7.09
C VAL A 125 -5.05 -44.50 6.55
N SER A 126 -4.22 -45.13 7.37
CA SER A 126 -3.57 -46.39 6.98
C SER A 126 -4.60 -47.52 6.90
N ARG A 127 -4.46 -48.43 5.93
CA ARG A 127 -5.36 -49.59 5.78
C ARG A 127 -5.35 -50.51 7.02
N SER A 128 -4.21 -50.60 7.69
CA SER A 128 -4.05 -51.32 8.96
C SER A 128 -4.65 -50.57 10.16
N LEU A 129 -5.18 -49.35 9.96
CA LEU A 129 -5.65 -48.43 11.00
C LEU A 129 -4.58 -48.10 12.07
N SER A 130 -3.32 -48.42 11.79
CA SER A 130 -2.18 -48.13 12.68
C SER A 130 -1.82 -46.64 12.73
N GLY A 131 -2.24 -45.85 11.75
CA GLY A 131 -2.00 -44.41 11.68
C GLY A 131 -3.14 -43.66 11.00
N GLN A 132 -3.56 -42.55 11.61
CA GLN A 132 -4.52 -41.62 11.03
C GLN A 132 -4.12 -40.17 11.32
N ASP A 133 -4.32 -39.32 10.34
CA ASP A 133 -4.07 -37.89 10.47
C ASP A 133 -4.96 -37.08 9.53
N ALA A 134 -5.25 -35.85 9.92
CA ALA A 134 -5.96 -34.90 9.10
C ALA A 134 -5.37 -33.51 9.33
N ILE A 135 -5.13 -32.79 8.24
CA ILE A 135 -4.63 -31.43 8.29
C ILE A 135 -5.54 -30.52 7.48
N ARG A 136 -5.86 -29.36 8.06
CA ARG A 136 -6.61 -28.30 7.40
C ARG A 136 -5.79 -27.01 7.46
N LYS A 137 -5.46 -26.45 6.30
CA LYS A 137 -4.79 -25.15 6.18
C LYS A 137 -5.59 -24.22 5.27
N ILE A 138 -5.42 -22.92 5.47
CA ILE A 138 -6.08 -21.90 4.66
C ILE A 138 -5.12 -21.48 3.54
N LEU A 139 -5.58 -21.53 2.30
CA LEU A 139 -4.95 -20.86 1.18
C LEU A 139 -5.54 -19.46 1.06
N HIS A 140 -4.69 -18.44 1.19
CA HIS A 140 -5.09 -17.05 1.02
C HIS A 140 -5.07 -16.70 -0.47
N VAL A 141 -6.26 -16.41 -1.01
CA VAL A 141 -6.44 -16.10 -2.42
C VAL A 141 -6.67 -14.61 -2.61
N VAL A 142 -5.95 -14.02 -3.53
CA VAL A 142 -6.01 -12.58 -3.83
C VAL A 142 -6.55 -12.32 -5.23
N VAL A 143 -7.14 -11.14 -5.41
CA VAL A 143 -7.62 -10.71 -6.72
C VAL A 143 -6.40 -10.39 -7.61
N GLU A 144 -6.53 -10.64 -8.89
CA GLU A 144 -5.54 -10.23 -9.88
C GLU A 144 -5.50 -8.71 -10.10
N GLY A 145 -4.44 -8.20 -10.75
CA GLY A 145 -4.22 -6.77 -10.97
C GLY A 145 -3.44 -6.07 -9.87
N VAL A 146 -3.49 -4.73 -9.88
CA VAL A 146 -2.79 -3.87 -8.91
C VAL A 146 -3.81 -3.20 -8.00
N GLN A 147 -3.71 -3.46 -6.70
CA GLN A 147 -4.57 -2.82 -5.71
C GLN A 147 -4.31 -1.30 -5.66
N LYS A 148 -5.38 -0.52 -5.74
CA LYS A 148 -5.39 0.94 -5.70
C LYS A 148 -6.29 1.42 -4.58
N MET A 149 -5.88 2.53 -3.97
CA MET A 149 -6.63 3.24 -2.95
C MET A 149 -6.85 4.68 -3.40
N ASN A 150 -8.11 5.09 -3.52
CA ASN A 150 -8.49 6.48 -3.77
C ASN A 150 -9.09 7.07 -2.50
N VAL A 151 -8.57 8.22 -2.04
CA VAL A 151 -8.98 8.84 -0.78
C VAL A 151 -9.41 10.27 -1.01
N ARG A 152 -10.59 10.62 -0.49
CA ARG A 152 -11.10 11.99 -0.40
C ARG A 152 -11.31 12.35 1.05
N SER A 153 -10.72 13.45 1.50
CA SER A 153 -10.80 13.90 2.90
C SER A 153 -11.52 15.24 3.01
N TYR A 154 -12.37 15.38 4.02
CA TYR A 154 -13.17 16.58 4.28
C TYR A 154 -13.11 16.96 5.75
N VAL A 155 -13.00 18.26 6.03
CA VAL A 155 -13.04 18.80 7.40
C VAL A 155 -14.48 19.07 7.81
N LEU A 156 -14.91 18.46 8.91
CA LEU A 156 -16.18 18.70 9.59
C LEU A 156 -15.99 19.82 10.62
N ASN A 157 -16.69 20.93 10.46
CA ASN A 157 -16.71 22.07 11.39
C ASN A 157 -18.03 22.85 11.19
N PRO A 158 -19.16 22.32 11.69
CA PRO A 158 -20.47 22.90 11.41
C PRO A 158 -20.62 24.33 11.93
N ALA A 159 -19.94 24.69 13.02
CA ALA A 159 -19.94 26.05 13.56
C ALA A 159 -19.39 27.13 12.60
N THR A 160 -18.53 26.75 11.64
CA THR A 160 -17.92 27.71 10.68
C THR A 160 -18.29 27.44 9.23
N LYS A 161 -18.63 26.19 8.90
CA LYS A 161 -18.96 25.74 7.54
C LYS A 161 -20.42 25.32 7.37
N GLY A 162 -21.20 25.34 8.44
CA GLY A 162 -22.62 25.03 8.41
C GLY A 162 -23.45 26.15 7.79
N ASP A 163 -24.67 25.79 7.41
CA ASP A 163 -25.71 26.73 7.03
C ASP A 163 -26.23 27.53 8.25
N ILE A 164 -27.30 28.32 8.04
CA ILE A 164 -27.90 29.16 9.07
C ILE A 164 -28.46 28.33 10.25
N ASP A 165 -28.77 27.06 10.00
CA ASP A 165 -29.27 26.10 10.98
C ASP A 165 -28.13 25.32 11.68
N GLY A 166 -26.87 25.66 11.37
CA GLY A 166 -25.69 25.04 11.95
C GLY A 166 -25.37 23.65 11.37
N ASN A 167 -25.90 23.32 10.19
CA ASN A 167 -25.71 22.04 9.54
C ASN A 167 -24.72 22.16 8.38
N GLN A 168 -23.67 21.35 8.40
CA GLN A 168 -22.72 21.22 7.30
C GLN A 168 -23.05 19.96 6.50
N ALA A 169 -23.57 20.12 5.29
CA ALA A 169 -23.81 19.02 4.37
C ALA A 169 -22.62 18.79 3.43
N ILE A 170 -22.12 17.56 3.36
CA ILE A 170 -21.11 17.12 2.40
C ILE A 170 -21.77 16.10 1.48
N ARG A 171 -21.85 16.46 0.19
CA ARG A 171 -22.29 15.55 -0.86
C ARG A 171 -21.07 14.88 -1.48
N VAL A 172 -21.07 13.56 -1.49
CA VAL A 172 -20.01 12.77 -2.07
C VAL A 172 -20.57 12.06 -3.29
N ASP A 173 -20.09 12.47 -4.46
CA ASP A 173 -20.45 11.84 -5.73
C ASP A 173 -19.86 10.44 -5.80
N LYS A 174 -20.61 9.53 -6.42
CA LYS A 174 -20.20 8.15 -6.72
C LYS A 174 -18.82 8.12 -7.37
N VAL A 175 -18.03 7.13 -6.97
CA VAL A 175 -16.65 7.04 -7.42
C VAL A 175 -16.61 6.49 -8.84
N LYS A 176 -15.88 7.21 -9.70
CA LYS A 176 -15.67 6.82 -11.09
C LYS A 176 -14.36 6.06 -11.21
N LEU A 177 -14.45 4.77 -11.52
CA LEU A 177 -13.30 3.90 -11.68
C LEU A 177 -13.23 3.42 -13.13
N SER A 178 -12.18 3.78 -13.85
CA SER A 178 -11.85 3.18 -15.14
C SER A 178 -10.94 1.98 -14.93
N SER A 179 -11.10 0.91 -15.72
CA SER A 179 -10.13 -0.19 -15.81
C SER A 179 -10.01 -1.10 -14.59
N VAL A 180 -11.13 -1.32 -13.89
CA VAL A 180 -11.22 -2.27 -12.78
C VAL A 180 -11.18 -3.70 -13.30
N VAL A 181 -10.44 -4.56 -12.61
CA VAL A 181 -10.37 -6.00 -12.87
C VAL A 181 -11.78 -6.62 -12.86
N PRO A 182 -12.18 -7.35 -13.91
CA PRO A 182 -13.51 -7.96 -13.97
C PRO A 182 -13.82 -8.88 -12.79
N ASN A 183 -15.07 -8.87 -12.32
CA ASN A 183 -15.51 -9.68 -11.18
C ASN A 183 -14.68 -9.45 -9.90
N SER A 184 -13.99 -8.31 -9.79
CA SER A 184 -13.50 -7.81 -8.51
C SER A 184 -14.58 -6.92 -7.89
N LEU A 185 -14.70 -6.87 -6.57
CA LEU A 185 -15.69 -6.03 -5.89
C LEU A 185 -14.95 -4.83 -5.28
N PRO A 186 -14.98 -3.65 -5.92
CA PRO A 186 -14.50 -2.43 -5.28
C PRO A 186 -15.26 -2.17 -3.98
N GLU A 187 -14.55 -1.68 -2.98
CA GLU A 187 -15.14 -1.40 -1.68
C GLU A 187 -14.92 0.07 -1.32
N THR A 188 -15.99 0.77 -0.96
CA THR A 188 -15.92 2.15 -0.47
C THR A 188 -16.27 2.18 1.01
N PHE A 189 -15.38 2.78 1.78
CA PHE A 189 -15.50 2.98 3.21
C PHE A 189 -15.58 4.46 3.53
N VAL A 190 -16.50 4.81 4.41
CA VAL A 190 -16.57 6.11 5.06
C VAL A 190 -15.97 5.95 6.45
N ASN A 191 -14.98 6.77 6.78
CA ASN A 191 -14.37 6.83 8.11
C ASN A 191 -14.53 8.24 8.68
N VAL A 192 -14.96 8.34 9.94
CA VAL A 192 -15.18 9.61 10.62
C VAL A 192 -14.51 9.58 11.99
N ARG A 193 -13.80 10.67 12.31
CA ARG A 193 -13.32 10.95 13.67
C ARG A 193 -13.77 12.32 14.13
N GLY A 194 -14.11 12.43 15.41
CA GLY A 194 -14.50 13.68 16.07
C GLY A 194 -13.33 14.56 16.51
N HIS A 195 -12.15 14.43 15.89
CA HIS A 195 -11.00 15.26 16.20
C HIS A 195 -10.10 15.42 14.98
N LEU A 196 -9.68 16.66 14.68
CA LEU A 196 -8.93 16.98 13.46
C LEU A 196 -7.60 16.23 13.36
N ILE A 197 -6.92 15.97 14.48
CA ILE A 197 -5.62 15.29 14.45
C ILE A 197 -5.62 13.84 14.95
N ALA A 198 -6.79 13.22 15.17
CA ALA A 198 -6.89 11.88 15.73
C ALA A 198 -6.13 10.81 14.92
N ASP A 199 -6.31 10.75 13.59
CA ASP A 199 -5.60 9.76 12.76
C ASP A 199 -4.08 9.90 12.85
N SER A 200 -3.55 11.13 12.83
CA SER A 200 -2.10 11.35 12.96
C SER A 200 -1.59 10.92 14.32
N ILE A 201 -2.33 11.17 15.41
CA ILE A 201 -1.94 10.74 16.76
C ILE A 201 -1.95 9.22 16.83
N ASP A 202 -3.04 8.61 16.40
CA ASP A 202 -3.26 7.17 16.46
C ASP A 202 -2.17 6.42 15.68
N ASN A 203 -1.91 6.87 14.45
CA ASN A 203 -0.89 6.30 13.59
C ASN A 203 0.54 6.64 14.03
N SER A 204 0.76 7.67 14.84
CA SER A 204 2.09 7.99 15.40
C SER A 204 2.47 7.14 16.61
N ILE A 205 1.50 6.49 17.26
CA ILE A 205 1.72 5.73 18.52
C ILE A 205 1.64 4.20 18.30
N ASN A 206 1.18 3.74 17.14
CA ASN A 206 1.15 2.32 16.77
C ASN A 206 2.36 1.96 15.87
N GLN A 207 3.11 0.89 16.16
CA GLN A 207 4.30 0.50 15.38
C GLN A 207 4.04 0.27 13.89
N ASP A 208 3.01 -0.49 13.54
CA ASP A 208 2.71 -0.82 12.13
C ASP A 208 2.19 0.40 11.40
N SER A 209 1.42 1.25 12.09
CA SER A 209 0.88 2.49 11.51
C SER A 209 1.94 3.59 11.41
N LEU A 210 2.88 3.65 12.37
CA LEU A 210 4.02 4.57 12.36
C LEU A 210 4.99 4.17 11.25
N ALA A 211 5.23 2.86 11.08
CA ALA A 211 5.95 2.33 9.94
C ALA A 211 5.25 2.65 8.62
N ALA A 212 3.91 2.64 8.57
CA ALA A 212 3.13 3.04 7.40
C ALA A 212 3.13 4.56 7.14
N LEU A 213 3.16 5.41 8.18
CA LEU A 213 3.34 6.87 8.07
C LEU A 213 4.74 7.23 7.56
N ILE A 214 5.74 6.48 8.00
CA ILE A 214 7.15 6.64 7.62
C ILE A 214 7.48 5.80 6.36
N ARG A 215 6.55 4.96 5.86
CA ARG A 215 6.70 4.04 4.71
C ARG A 215 8.11 3.43 4.55
N MET A 216 8.74 2.92 5.61
CA MET A 216 10.07 2.27 5.49
C MET A 216 10.46 1.31 6.64
N PRO A 217 11.25 0.25 6.35
CA PRO A 217 12.11 -0.43 7.31
C PRO A 217 13.27 0.48 7.76
N GLY A 218 13.64 0.43 9.04
CA GLY A 218 14.67 1.31 9.62
C GLY A 218 16.09 1.15 9.05
N GLY A 219 16.91 2.19 9.21
CA GLY A 219 18.36 2.16 8.90
C GLY A 219 18.99 3.53 8.56
N CYS A 220 18.18 4.51 8.14
CA CYS A 220 18.48 5.95 8.00
C CYS A 220 18.69 6.70 9.33
N VAL A 221 19.68 7.61 9.45
CA VAL A 221 19.78 8.57 10.58
C VAL A 221 18.52 9.43 10.69
N GLU A 222 18.04 9.97 9.57
CA GLU A 222 16.82 10.79 9.52
C GLU A 222 15.54 9.98 9.76
N GLN A 223 15.47 8.75 9.27
CA GLN A 223 14.31 7.88 9.47
C GLN A 223 14.15 7.52 10.95
N ASN A 224 15.28 7.27 11.60
CA ASN A 224 15.29 7.05 13.04
C ASN A 224 14.90 8.32 13.80
N LEU A 225 15.29 9.51 13.34
CA LEU A 225 14.79 10.77 13.90
C LEU A 225 13.29 10.97 13.65
N ALA A 226 12.76 10.55 12.50
CA ALA A 226 11.32 10.59 12.20
C ALA A 226 10.52 9.67 13.13
N SER A 227 11.02 8.45 13.37
CA SER A 227 10.38 7.48 14.27
C SER A 227 10.42 7.89 15.73
N ILE A 228 11.33 8.79 16.13
CA ILE A 228 11.29 9.48 17.43
C ILE A 228 10.27 10.61 17.39
N THR A 229 10.32 11.46 16.36
CA THR A 229 9.66 12.77 16.42
C THR A 229 8.14 12.71 16.30
N LEU A 230 7.59 11.79 15.50
CA LEU A 230 6.13 11.66 15.36
C LEU A 230 5.45 11.24 16.69
N PRO A 231 5.89 10.15 17.38
CA PRO A 231 5.40 9.85 18.71
C PRO A 231 5.65 10.99 19.70
N LEU A 232 6.81 11.66 19.61
CA LEU A 232 7.16 12.76 20.51
C LEU A 232 6.22 13.96 20.40
N ILE A 233 5.82 14.34 19.18
CA ILE A 233 4.83 15.39 18.94
C ILE A 233 3.46 14.96 19.50
N ALA A 234 3.06 13.71 19.30
CA ALA A 234 1.82 13.18 19.84
C ALA A 234 1.80 13.20 21.37
N VAL A 235 2.91 12.81 22.02
CA VAL A 235 3.06 12.86 23.48
C VAL A 235 3.01 14.30 23.99
N HIS A 236 3.75 15.23 23.38
CA HIS A 236 3.68 16.66 23.74
C HIS A 236 2.25 17.19 23.66
N TYR A 237 1.52 16.84 22.61
CA TYR A 237 0.13 17.26 22.44
C TYR A 237 -0.77 16.66 23.53
N LEU A 238 -0.74 15.35 23.72
CA LEU A 238 -1.64 14.64 24.65
C LEU A 238 -1.35 14.95 26.12
N ASP A 239 -0.08 15.15 26.50
CA ASP A 239 0.29 15.60 27.85
C ASP A 239 -0.22 17.03 28.10
N ARG A 240 0.00 17.97 27.16
CA ARG A 240 -0.42 19.37 27.33
C ARG A 240 -1.93 19.59 27.24
N SER A 241 -2.63 18.76 26.47
CA SER A 241 -4.09 18.80 26.34
C SER A 241 -4.81 17.92 27.37
N SER A 242 -4.07 17.12 28.16
CA SER A 242 -4.62 16.15 29.14
C SER A 242 -5.61 15.15 28.52
N GLN A 243 -5.34 14.68 27.29
CA GLN A 243 -6.27 13.85 26.51
C GLN A 243 -5.96 12.33 26.51
N TRP A 244 -5.01 11.86 27.31
CA TRP A 244 -4.64 10.43 27.32
C TRP A 244 -5.77 9.47 27.68
N GLU A 245 -6.75 9.89 28.49
CA GLU A 245 -7.91 9.06 28.81
C GLU A 245 -8.71 8.68 27.55
N SER A 246 -8.87 9.62 26.62
CA SER A 246 -9.62 9.43 25.37
C SER A 246 -8.89 8.58 24.33
N VAL A 247 -7.55 8.51 24.41
CA VAL A 247 -6.70 7.72 23.50
C VAL A 247 -6.38 6.34 24.10
N GLY A 248 -6.33 6.24 25.43
CA GLY A 248 -5.91 5.08 26.20
C GLY A 248 -4.62 5.36 26.95
N MET A 249 -4.67 5.38 28.29
CA MET A 249 -3.52 5.71 29.16
C MET A 249 -2.29 4.83 28.92
N GLN A 250 -2.50 3.54 28.62
CA GLN A 250 -1.42 2.57 28.37
C GLN A 250 -0.58 2.93 27.13
N ARG A 251 -1.18 3.63 26.16
CA ARG A 251 -0.51 4.04 24.91
C ARG A 251 0.56 5.09 25.14
N ARG A 252 0.52 5.80 26.28
CA ARG A 252 1.58 6.73 26.66
C ARG A 252 2.91 6.00 26.84
N ASP A 253 2.90 4.87 27.55
CA ASP A 253 4.10 4.09 27.80
C ASP A 253 4.64 3.44 26.52
N GLU A 254 3.75 3.04 25.61
CA GLU A 254 4.12 2.56 24.26
C GLU A 254 4.86 3.66 23.47
N ALA A 255 4.30 4.87 23.42
CA ALA A 255 4.93 6.00 22.76
C ALA A 255 6.31 6.32 23.36
N LEU A 256 6.43 6.35 24.69
CA LEU A 256 7.71 6.60 25.37
C LEU A 256 8.74 5.50 25.09
N LYS A 257 8.30 4.24 25.02
CA LYS A 257 9.17 3.11 24.65
C LYS A 257 9.71 3.28 23.22
N TYR A 258 8.89 3.75 22.27
CA TYR A 258 9.35 4.03 20.91
C TYR A 258 10.33 5.20 20.85
N ILE A 259 10.04 6.30 21.57
CA ILE A 259 10.95 7.46 21.67
C ILE A 259 12.31 7.02 22.25
N LYS A 260 12.31 6.23 23.32
CA LYS A 260 13.53 5.70 23.93
C LYS A 260 14.30 4.78 22.99
N LYS A 261 13.63 3.83 22.33
CA LYS A 261 14.25 2.93 21.34
C LYS A 261 14.89 3.72 20.20
N GLY A 262 14.19 4.72 19.67
CA GLY A 262 14.71 5.59 18.64
C GLY A 262 15.92 6.40 19.13
N TYR A 263 15.88 6.96 20.34
CA TYR A 263 17.03 7.62 20.95
C TYR A 263 18.25 6.68 21.05
N ASP A 264 18.09 5.47 21.59
CA ASP A 264 19.18 4.49 21.71
C ASP A 264 19.75 4.12 20.33
N ASN A 265 18.89 3.90 19.34
CA ASN A 265 19.30 3.66 17.96
C ASN A 265 20.05 4.86 17.36
N GLN A 266 19.66 6.09 17.69
CA GLN A 266 20.27 7.29 17.15
C GLN A 266 21.73 7.43 17.62
N LEU A 267 22.02 7.05 18.87
CA LEU A 267 23.37 7.09 19.43
C LEU A 267 24.37 6.21 18.66
N HIS A 268 23.92 5.18 17.95
CA HIS A 268 24.77 4.34 17.11
C HIS A 268 25.36 5.09 15.90
N TYR A 269 24.81 6.26 15.54
CA TYR A 269 25.34 7.12 14.47
C TYR A 269 26.22 8.25 14.98
N ARG A 270 26.35 8.41 16.30
CA ARG A 270 27.15 9.47 16.92
C ARG A 270 28.62 9.26 16.64
N LYS A 271 29.30 10.30 16.15
CA LYS A 271 30.76 10.31 15.97
C LYS A 271 31.49 10.61 17.28
N THR A 272 32.81 10.46 17.26
CA THR A 272 33.70 10.75 18.40
C THR A 272 33.70 12.22 18.79
N ASP A 273 33.44 13.14 17.85
CA ASP A 273 33.29 14.58 18.07
C ASP A 273 31.85 14.99 18.42
N TYR A 274 30.99 14.02 18.81
CA TYR A 274 29.56 14.17 19.09
C TYR A 274 28.69 14.59 17.89
N SER A 275 29.27 14.78 16.72
CA SER A 275 28.52 15.16 15.54
C SER A 275 27.82 13.97 14.89
N TYR A 276 26.86 14.25 14.01
CA TYR A 276 26.10 13.21 13.31
C TYR A 276 26.28 13.31 11.80
N PRO A 277 26.57 12.18 11.12
CA PRO A 277 26.59 12.15 9.68
C PRO A 277 25.17 11.98 9.13
N PRO A 278 24.93 12.34 7.85
CA PRO A 278 23.68 12.02 7.19
C PRO A 278 23.50 10.51 6.96
N TYR A 279 24.62 9.78 6.84
CA TYR A 279 24.66 8.32 6.70
C TYR A 279 25.89 7.77 7.43
N ARG A 280 25.85 6.50 7.88
CA ARG A 280 26.85 5.94 8.82
C ARG A 280 28.32 6.16 8.44
N ASN A 281 28.64 6.13 7.15
CA ASN A 281 30.03 6.18 6.65
C ASN A 281 30.38 7.52 5.95
N GLU A 282 29.57 8.56 6.16
CA GLU A 282 29.75 9.88 5.54
C GLU A 282 30.39 10.91 6.49
N GLY A 283 30.82 12.04 5.92
CA GLY A 283 31.21 13.22 6.67
C GLY A 283 30.05 13.81 7.50
N THR A 284 30.34 14.71 8.43
CA THR A 284 29.34 15.27 9.34
C THR A 284 28.41 16.26 8.64
N SER A 285 27.10 16.09 8.84
CA SER A 285 26.07 17.05 8.39
C SER A 285 25.73 18.04 9.50
N THR A 286 25.81 19.33 9.18
CA THR A 286 25.36 20.41 10.06
C THR A 286 23.85 20.29 10.32
N TRP A 287 23.07 20.04 9.27
CA TRP A 287 21.61 19.92 9.40
C TRP A 287 21.18 18.75 10.28
N ILE A 288 21.74 17.55 10.08
CA ILE A 288 21.42 16.37 10.89
C ILE A 288 21.82 16.60 12.35
N THR A 289 23.01 17.15 12.57
CA THR A 289 23.49 17.42 13.93
C THR A 289 22.55 18.40 14.64
N ALA A 290 22.10 19.47 13.98
CA ALA A 290 21.11 20.38 14.53
C ALA A 290 19.75 19.72 14.75
N PHE A 291 19.33 18.83 13.86
CA PHE A 291 18.07 18.12 13.99
C PHE A 291 18.08 17.15 15.18
N VAL A 292 19.20 16.46 15.43
CA VAL A 292 19.38 15.64 16.64
C VAL A 292 19.28 16.50 17.89
N VAL A 293 19.95 17.67 17.93
CA VAL A 293 19.84 18.61 19.05
C VAL A 293 18.37 18.97 19.29
N LYS A 294 17.64 19.40 18.25
CA LYS A 294 16.22 19.73 18.35
C LYS A 294 15.40 18.59 18.94
N VAL A 295 15.51 17.38 18.37
CA VAL A 295 14.68 16.23 18.76
C VAL A 295 15.01 15.74 20.18
N PHE A 296 16.30 15.67 20.54
CA PHE A 296 16.72 15.25 21.87
C PHE A 296 16.32 16.26 22.94
N SER A 297 16.40 17.56 22.65
CA SER A 297 15.90 18.61 23.54
C SER A 297 14.39 18.53 23.73
N MET A 298 13.63 18.25 22.67
CA MET A 298 12.18 18.02 22.78
C MET A 298 11.83 16.76 23.58
N ALA A 299 12.67 15.73 23.55
CA ALA A 299 12.47 14.45 24.25
C ALA A 299 12.93 14.47 25.73
N TYR A 300 13.78 15.44 26.09
CA TYR A 300 14.37 15.60 27.42
C TYR A 300 13.36 15.52 28.59
N PRO A 301 12.14 16.10 28.50
CA PRO A 301 11.17 16.03 29.60
C PRO A 301 10.52 14.65 29.79
N PHE A 302 10.65 13.74 28.82
CA PHE A 302 9.87 12.51 28.76
C PHE A 302 10.70 11.23 28.91
N ILE A 303 11.97 11.29 28.52
CA ILE A 303 12.90 10.16 28.63
C ILE A 303 14.21 10.62 29.27
N THR A 304 14.96 9.69 29.84
CA THR A 304 16.29 9.98 30.38
C THR A 304 17.28 10.21 29.23
N VAL A 305 17.63 11.46 28.97
CA VAL A 305 18.63 11.87 27.99
C VAL A 305 19.88 12.35 28.72
N ASP A 306 21.06 11.88 28.31
CA ASP A 306 22.33 12.40 28.82
C ASP A 306 22.56 13.82 28.31
N ASN A 307 22.83 14.77 29.20
CA ASN A 307 23.13 16.16 28.84
C ASN A 307 24.26 16.26 27.79
N GLN A 308 25.25 15.37 27.82
CA GLN A 308 26.33 15.35 26.82
C GLN A 308 25.85 15.02 25.41
N ASN A 309 24.76 14.24 25.28
CA ASN A 309 24.17 13.90 23.99
C ASN A 309 23.39 15.07 23.37
N ILE A 310 23.12 16.14 24.12
CA ILE A 310 22.55 17.41 23.62
C ILE A 310 23.65 18.47 23.49
N CYS A 311 24.46 18.64 24.54
CA CYS A 311 25.49 19.69 24.59
C CYS A 311 26.66 19.42 23.65
N GLY A 312 27.14 18.19 23.50
CA GLY A 312 28.23 17.86 22.58
C GLY A 312 27.93 18.27 21.13
N PRO A 313 26.81 17.79 20.54
CA PRO A 313 26.42 18.18 19.17
C PRO A 313 26.15 19.68 19.02
N LEU A 314 25.58 20.33 20.04
CA LEU A 314 25.34 21.77 20.07
C LEU A 314 26.67 22.55 20.02
N LEU A 315 27.62 22.20 20.88
CA LEU A 315 28.93 22.84 20.93
C LEU A 315 29.71 22.62 19.63
N TYR A 316 29.61 21.43 19.04
CA TYR A 316 30.19 21.14 17.73
C TYR A 316 29.68 22.11 16.64
N LEU A 317 28.37 22.36 16.59
CA LEU A 317 27.78 23.30 15.62
C LEU A 317 28.35 24.71 15.80
N LEU A 318 28.40 25.20 17.05
CA LEU A 318 28.88 26.55 17.35
C LEU A 318 30.38 26.73 17.06
N LYS A 319 31.21 25.73 17.39
CA LYS A 319 32.67 25.81 17.20
C LYS A 319 33.09 25.62 15.75
N HIS A 320 32.45 24.71 15.02
CA HIS A 320 32.98 24.26 13.72
C HIS A 320 32.12 24.65 12.52
N LYS A 321 30.83 24.99 12.73
CA LYS A 321 29.88 25.21 11.64
C LYS A 321 29.35 26.64 11.54
N GLN A 322 29.49 27.46 12.59
CA GLN A 322 29.13 28.87 12.54
C GLN A 322 30.26 29.71 11.92
N LEU A 323 29.91 30.53 10.92
CA LEU A 323 30.80 31.49 10.28
C LEU A 323 30.91 32.77 11.12
N HIS A 324 31.93 33.59 10.84
CA HIS A 324 32.12 34.88 11.51
C HIS A 324 30.94 35.84 11.30
N SER A 325 30.21 35.69 10.18
CA SER A 325 28.98 36.43 9.90
C SER A 325 27.78 36.03 10.76
N GLY A 326 27.87 34.93 11.53
CA GLY A 326 26.74 34.34 12.27
C GLY A 326 26.01 33.22 11.52
N ALA A 327 26.20 33.12 10.21
CA ALA A 327 25.57 32.09 9.37
C ALA A 327 26.15 30.70 9.64
N PHE A 328 25.36 29.65 9.47
CA PHE A 328 25.84 28.27 9.48
C PHE A 328 26.15 27.78 8.07
N LYS A 329 27.20 26.97 7.94
CA LYS A 329 27.56 26.26 6.71
C LYS A 329 27.26 24.77 6.80
N GLU A 330 26.90 24.17 5.68
CA GLU A 330 26.75 22.72 5.55
C GLU A 330 27.93 22.17 4.75
N ASP A 331 28.68 21.26 5.37
CA ASP A 331 29.87 20.64 4.75
C ASP A 331 29.52 19.28 4.12
N ASN A 332 28.58 18.52 4.69
CA ASN A 332 28.14 17.23 4.14
C ASN A 332 26.61 17.20 4.12
N PRO A 333 26.01 17.85 3.12
CA PRO A 333 24.56 17.98 3.07
C PRO A 333 23.89 16.64 2.86
N VAL A 334 22.74 16.49 3.51
CA VAL A 334 21.84 15.37 3.26
C VAL A 334 21.45 15.34 1.79
N TYR A 335 21.56 14.18 1.14
CA TYR A 335 21.46 14.09 -0.31
C TYR A 335 20.12 14.51 -0.92
N THR A 336 19.01 14.39 -0.18
CA THR A 336 17.68 14.73 -0.70
C THR A 336 17.17 16.03 -0.11
N THR A 337 16.53 16.87 -0.94
CA THR A 337 15.95 18.14 -0.50
C THR A 337 14.78 17.91 0.44
N SER A 338 14.00 16.85 0.24
CA SER A 338 12.89 16.43 1.10
C SER A 338 13.27 16.11 2.56
N MET A 339 14.51 15.68 2.83
CA MET A 339 15.01 15.50 4.20
C MET A 339 15.24 16.84 4.88
N THR A 340 15.70 17.82 4.12
CA THR A 340 15.91 19.19 4.58
C THR A 340 14.73 20.11 4.25
N GLY A 341 13.61 19.55 3.80
CA GLY A 341 12.51 20.35 3.29
C GLY A 341 12.90 21.38 2.21
N GLY A 342 12.35 22.58 2.33
CA GLY A 342 12.72 23.70 1.46
C GLY A 342 14.12 24.28 1.70
N LEU A 343 14.99 23.73 2.55
CA LEU A 343 16.28 24.38 2.90
C LEU A 343 17.30 24.51 1.75
N ARG A 344 17.22 23.68 0.69
CA ARG A 344 18.26 23.65 -0.38
C ARG A 344 17.91 24.48 -1.63
N GLY A 345 17.06 25.50 -1.50
CA GLY A 345 16.71 26.41 -2.59
C GLY A 345 17.58 27.66 -2.65
N ALA A 346 17.07 28.71 -3.33
CA ALA A 346 17.61 30.07 -3.15
C ALA A 346 17.57 30.43 -1.65
N GLU A 347 18.59 31.14 -1.16
CA GLU A 347 18.71 31.55 0.27
C GLU A 347 18.99 30.36 1.23
N SER A 348 19.78 29.37 0.78
CA SER A 348 20.12 28.17 1.56
C SER A 348 20.92 28.45 2.83
N SER A 349 21.71 29.52 2.86
CA SER A 349 22.47 29.91 4.05
C SER A 349 21.54 30.45 5.14
N GLU A 350 20.55 31.27 4.77
CA GLU A 350 19.56 31.84 5.67
C GLU A 350 18.62 30.76 6.21
N THR A 351 18.13 29.88 5.36
CA THR A 351 17.23 28.80 5.80
C THR A 351 17.96 27.79 6.71
N LEU A 352 19.19 27.40 6.40
CA LEU A 352 20.00 26.54 7.29
C LEU A 352 20.26 27.22 8.64
N THR A 353 20.64 28.50 8.62
CA THR A 353 20.87 29.27 9.85
C THR A 353 19.61 29.36 10.70
N ALA A 354 18.44 29.58 10.07
CA ALA A 354 17.15 29.57 10.76
C ALA A 354 16.85 28.22 11.41
N PHE A 355 17.08 27.11 10.71
CA PHE A 355 16.87 25.77 11.25
C PHE A 355 17.80 25.47 12.44
N VAL A 356 19.09 25.81 12.33
CA VAL A 356 20.04 25.64 13.44
C VAL A 356 19.65 26.51 14.62
N LEU A 357 19.26 27.78 14.39
CA LEU A 357 18.81 28.67 15.46
C LEU A 357 17.58 28.14 16.20
N ILE A 358 16.62 27.54 15.50
CA ILE A 358 15.46 26.86 16.12
C ILE A 358 15.95 25.73 17.04
N ALA A 359 16.87 24.88 16.56
CA ALA A 359 17.41 23.78 17.37
C ALA A 359 18.13 24.28 18.62
N LEU A 360 18.92 25.36 18.50
CA LEU A 360 19.61 25.98 19.63
C LEU A 360 18.62 26.57 20.65
N ALA A 361 17.53 27.18 20.18
CA ALA A 361 16.50 27.75 21.05
C ALA A 361 15.76 26.66 21.86
N GLU A 362 15.41 25.55 21.21
CA GLU A 362 14.81 24.39 21.87
C GLU A 362 15.77 23.78 22.91
N ALA A 363 17.08 23.68 22.59
CA ALA A 363 18.08 23.18 23.52
C ALA A 363 18.28 24.08 24.75
N LYS A 364 18.31 25.40 24.55
CA LYS A 364 18.43 26.38 25.64
C LYS A 364 17.24 26.30 26.63
N GLY A 365 16.06 25.91 26.16
CA GLY A 365 14.89 25.66 27.01
C GLY A 365 14.94 24.34 27.79
N ALA A 366 15.76 23.39 27.36
CA ALA A 366 15.84 22.05 27.94
C ALA A 366 17.05 21.84 28.87
N VAL A 367 18.25 22.28 28.47
CA VAL A 367 19.52 22.02 29.15
C VAL A 367 20.44 23.24 29.11
N THR A 368 21.12 23.50 30.23
CA THR A 368 22.21 24.48 30.29
C THR A 368 23.52 23.85 29.86
N CYS A 369 24.01 24.22 28.68
CA CYS A 369 25.33 23.83 28.19
C CYS A 369 26.36 24.92 28.51
N ASN A 370 27.56 24.53 28.93
CA ASN A 370 28.67 25.44 29.21
C ASN A 370 29.92 24.95 28.49
N ASP A 371 30.75 25.89 28.02
CA ASP A 371 32.04 25.59 27.40
C ASP A 371 33.05 26.69 27.74
N PRO A 372 34.31 26.35 28.09
CA PRO A 372 35.30 27.34 28.50
C PRO A 372 35.86 28.18 27.35
N GLU A 373 35.73 27.73 26.09
CA GLU A 373 36.34 28.39 24.93
C GLU A 373 35.38 29.34 24.21
N ILE A 374 34.06 29.11 24.31
CA ILE A 374 33.05 29.89 23.61
C ILE A 374 31.94 30.41 24.53
N ASN A 375 31.50 31.65 24.29
CA ASN A 375 30.28 32.17 24.90
C ASN A 375 29.07 31.81 24.02
N ILE A 376 28.30 30.81 24.46
CA ILE A 376 27.14 30.28 23.72
C ILE A 376 26.08 31.36 23.48
N GLU A 377 25.85 32.27 24.45
CA GLU A 377 24.85 33.34 24.30
C GLU A 377 25.24 34.31 23.17
N VAL A 378 26.51 34.70 23.11
CA VAL A 378 27.01 35.60 22.06
C VAL A 378 26.89 34.94 20.68
N MET A 379 27.23 33.66 20.58
CA MET A 379 27.14 32.90 19.33
C MET A 379 25.67 32.72 18.87
N PHE A 380 24.76 32.48 19.83
CA PHE A 380 23.31 32.42 19.60
C PHE A 380 22.76 33.74 19.09
N GLN A 381 23.09 34.86 19.74
CA GLN A 381 22.64 36.19 19.32
C GLN A 381 23.12 36.54 17.90
N ARG A 382 24.39 36.25 17.59
CA ARG A 382 24.98 36.51 16.27
C ARG A 382 24.26 35.77 15.14
N ALA A 383 23.82 34.54 15.36
CA ALA A 383 23.06 33.78 14.36
C ALA A 383 21.70 34.44 14.06
N GLY A 384 21.03 34.95 15.10
CA GLY A 384 19.77 35.63 14.92
C GLY A 384 19.91 37.04 14.33
N ASP A 385 20.96 37.79 14.71
CA ASP A 385 21.27 39.10 14.09
C ASP A 385 21.49 38.96 12.58
N TYR A 386 22.23 37.93 12.17
CA TYR A 386 22.43 37.58 10.76
C TYR A 386 21.10 37.38 10.01
N LEU A 387 20.14 36.65 10.60
CA LEU A 387 18.83 36.43 10.00
C LEU A 387 18.01 37.72 9.96
N LYS A 388 18.05 38.51 11.03
CA LYS A 388 17.29 39.76 11.18
C LYS A 388 17.70 40.79 10.13
N GLU A 389 19.00 40.96 9.89
CA GLU A 389 19.53 41.87 8.86
C GLU A 389 19.06 41.50 7.44
N ARG A 390 18.90 40.20 7.16
CA ARG A 390 18.55 39.68 5.83
C ARG A 390 17.06 39.45 5.64
N TYR A 391 16.28 39.39 6.70
CA TYR A 391 14.88 39.00 6.70
C TYR A 391 14.02 39.79 5.68
N HIS A 392 14.22 41.11 5.59
CA HIS A 392 13.49 41.98 4.65
C HIS A 392 13.85 41.77 3.17
N ARG A 393 14.97 41.08 2.88
CA ARG A 393 15.44 40.82 1.52
C ARG A 393 15.05 39.43 1.01
N LEU A 394 14.56 38.56 1.91
CA LEU A 394 14.10 37.22 1.57
C LEU A 394 12.92 37.29 0.61
N ARG A 395 12.98 36.53 -0.48
CA ARG A 395 11.95 36.51 -1.53
C ARG A 395 11.12 35.25 -1.50
N ARG A 396 11.70 34.12 -1.10
CA ARG A 396 11.01 32.84 -1.14
C ARG A 396 10.09 32.70 0.09
N PRO A 397 8.80 32.38 -0.09
CA PRO A 397 7.85 32.23 1.03
C PRO A 397 8.33 31.25 2.10
N TYR A 398 8.93 30.13 1.69
CA TYR A 398 9.58 29.18 2.59
C TYR A 398 10.64 29.82 3.49
N SER A 399 11.59 30.56 2.90
CA SER A 399 12.68 31.21 3.63
C SER A 399 12.15 32.24 4.63
N VAL A 400 11.16 33.02 4.22
CA VAL A 400 10.51 33.99 5.09
C VAL A 400 9.83 33.29 6.28
N ALA A 401 9.08 32.21 6.04
CA ALA A 401 8.35 31.51 7.09
C ALA A 401 9.27 30.89 8.14
N ILE A 402 10.30 30.15 7.72
CA ILE A 402 11.24 29.50 8.66
C ILE A 402 12.09 30.52 9.41
N ALA A 403 12.57 31.58 8.74
CA ALA A 403 13.34 32.63 9.39
C ALA A 403 12.49 33.41 10.41
N CYS A 404 11.23 33.67 10.07
CA CYS A 404 10.28 34.31 10.99
C CYS A 404 10.07 33.46 12.24
N TYR A 405 9.86 32.15 12.08
CA TYR A 405 9.72 31.24 13.22
C TYR A 405 11.00 31.20 14.08
N ALA A 406 12.17 31.12 13.44
CA ALA A 406 13.46 31.13 14.12
C ALA A 406 13.68 32.42 14.95
N LEU A 407 13.34 33.59 14.38
CA LEU A 407 13.42 34.87 15.09
C LEU A 407 12.37 35.01 16.21
N ALA A 408 11.19 34.41 16.04
CA ALA A 408 10.15 34.40 17.06
C ALA A 408 10.52 33.52 18.26
N VAL A 409 10.96 32.28 18.03
CA VAL A 409 11.34 31.34 19.11
C VAL A 409 12.62 31.74 19.84
N SER A 410 13.49 32.51 19.18
CA SER A 410 14.71 33.07 19.78
C SER A 410 14.51 34.41 20.50
N ASN A 411 13.27 34.91 20.60
CA ASN A 411 12.92 36.21 21.18
C ASN A 411 13.61 37.42 20.52
N GLN A 412 13.99 37.31 19.24
CA GLN A 412 14.61 38.42 18.49
C GLN A 412 13.64 39.23 17.63
N GLY A 413 12.41 38.74 17.52
CA GLY A 413 11.27 39.42 16.90
C GLY A 413 11.23 39.25 15.38
N CYS A 414 10.11 38.72 14.88
CA CYS A 414 9.82 38.66 13.45
C CYS A 414 8.85 39.77 13.03
N ALA A 415 9.12 40.45 11.91
CA ALA A 415 8.17 41.39 11.33
C ALA A 415 7.00 40.66 10.64
N LYS A 416 5.84 40.59 11.31
CA LYS A 416 4.59 39.98 10.79
C LYS A 416 4.22 40.47 9.39
N SER A 417 4.42 41.76 9.11
CA SER A 417 4.10 42.35 7.80
C SER A 417 4.86 41.70 6.65
N VAL A 418 6.12 41.31 6.86
CA VAL A 418 6.93 40.60 5.85
C VAL A 418 6.42 39.17 5.67
N LEU A 419 6.08 38.49 6.77
CA LEU A 419 5.52 37.14 6.74
C LEU A 419 4.20 37.11 5.95
N LEU A 420 3.26 38.01 6.27
CA LEU A 420 1.96 38.06 5.59
C LEU A 420 2.06 38.53 4.13
N LYS A 421 3.08 39.31 3.77
CA LYS A 421 3.32 39.73 2.39
C LYS A 421 3.79 38.57 1.49
N SER A 422 4.44 37.56 2.06
CA SER A 422 4.87 36.37 1.32
C SER A 422 3.83 35.24 1.28
N ALA A 423 2.68 35.42 1.94
CA ALA A 423 1.56 34.49 1.88
C ALA A 423 0.84 34.54 0.53
N SER A 424 -0.02 33.56 0.28
CA SER A 424 -1.01 33.57 -0.80
C SER A 424 -1.94 34.78 -0.70
N ALA A 425 -2.61 35.13 -1.80
CA ALA A 425 -3.47 36.32 -1.87
C ALA A 425 -4.61 36.31 -0.82
N ASP A 426 -5.14 35.12 -0.53
CA ASP A 426 -6.15 34.85 0.51
C ASP A 426 -5.55 34.62 1.91
N ARG A 427 -4.22 34.71 2.06
CA ARG A 427 -3.45 34.52 3.30
C ARG A 427 -3.64 33.16 3.98
N THR A 428 -4.02 32.14 3.21
CA THR A 428 -4.25 30.79 3.74
C THR A 428 -2.98 29.96 3.81
N HIS A 429 -1.98 30.22 2.95
CA HIS A 429 -0.77 29.41 2.90
C HIS A 429 0.44 30.17 2.34
N TRP A 430 1.63 29.58 2.47
CA TRP A 430 2.88 30.11 1.92
C TRP A 430 3.29 29.26 0.71
N PRO A 431 3.04 29.73 -0.52
CA PRO A 431 3.21 28.90 -1.72
C PRO A 431 4.69 28.66 -2.04
N ASP A 432 4.98 27.52 -2.64
CA ASP A 432 6.27 27.20 -3.23
C ASP A 432 6.02 26.68 -4.65
N ALA A 433 6.64 27.33 -5.64
CA ALA A 433 6.38 27.07 -7.05
C ALA A 433 6.94 25.72 -7.52
N ASP A 434 7.98 25.23 -6.85
CA ASP A 434 8.71 24.03 -7.27
C ASP A 434 8.14 22.76 -6.61
N ASN A 435 7.57 22.87 -5.41
CA ASN A 435 7.12 21.71 -4.65
C ASN A 435 5.99 22.01 -3.64
N SER A 436 4.84 21.35 -3.82
CA SER A 436 3.69 21.45 -2.92
C SER A 436 3.97 20.98 -1.49
N LEU A 437 4.93 20.07 -1.29
CA LEU A 437 5.35 19.62 0.05
C LEU A 437 6.10 20.71 0.82
N PHE A 438 6.84 21.58 0.12
CA PHE A 438 7.51 22.72 0.73
C PHE A 438 6.51 23.82 1.09
N ALA A 439 5.42 23.96 0.34
CA ALA A 439 4.33 24.86 0.70
C ALA A 439 3.65 24.43 2.02
N LEU A 440 3.47 23.11 2.23
CA LEU A 440 2.96 22.57 3.51
C LEU A 440 3.89 22.89 4.68
N GLU A 441 5.19 22.65 4.50
CA GLU A 441 6.20 22.92 5.51
C GLU A 441 6.35 24.42 5.82
N ALA A 442 6.41 25.27 4.79
CA ALA A 442 6.44 26.73 4.93
C ALA A 442 5.22 27.23 5.70
N THR A 443 4.03 26.72 5.37
CA THR A 443 2.78 27.09 6.05
C THR A 443 2.78 26.61 7.50
N GLY A 444 3.35 25.44 7.79
CA GLY A 444 3.55 24.97 9.16
C GLY A 444 4.48 25.88 9.98
N TYR A 445 5.62 26.31 9.41
CA TYR A 445 6.51 27.28 10.05
C TYR A 445 5.84 28.64 10.25
N ALA A 446 5.09 29.14 9.25
CA ALA A 446 4.35 30.39 9.37
C ALA A 446 3.29 30.31 10.48
N LEU A 447 2.56 29.20 10.59
CA LEU A 447 1.62 28.95 11.68
C LEU A 447 2.32 28.96 13.04
N LEU A 448 3.46 28.28 13.17
CA LEU A 448 4.27 28.31 14.39
C LEU A 448 4.75 29.72 14.73
N ALA A 449 5.20 30.49 13.74
CA ALA A 449 5.65 31.87 13.93
C ALA A 449 4.52 32.79 14.41
N LEU A 450 3.33 32.69 13.80
CA LEU A 450 2.15 33.45 14.22
C LEU A 450 1.73 33.09 15.65
N LEU A 451 1.78 31.81 16.03
CA LEU A 451 1.48 31.35 17.38
C LEU A 451 2.47 31.87 18.42
N GLU A 452 3.76 31.94 18.09
CA GLU A 452 4.77 32.49 19.00
C GLU A 452 4.68 34.02 19.11
N GLY A 453 4.32 34.71 18.02
CA GLY A 453 4.04 36.14 18.02
C GLY A 453 2.70 36.54 18.66
N GLY A 454 1.88 35.59 19.11
CA GLY A 454 0.55 35.86 19.69
C GLY A 454 -0.52 36.30 18.69
N HIS A 455 -0.32 36.03 17.39
CA HIS A 455 -1.19 36.44 16.29
C HIS A 455 -2.24 35.36 15.96
N PHE A 456 -3.17 35.14 16.89
CA PHE A 456 -4.11 34.00 16.84
C PHE A 456 -5.20 34.10 15.77
N GLU A 457 -5.57 35.31 15.36
CA GLU A 457 -6.57 35.52 14.31
C GLU A 457 -6.00 35.11 12.95
N GLU A 458 -4.80 35.60 12.63
CA GLU A 458 -4.12 35.24 11.39
C GLU A 458 -3.68 33.77 11.36
N ALA A 459 -3.48 33.13 12.51
CA ALA A 459 -3.14 31.71 12.61
C ALA A 459 -4.28 30.77 12.19
N ALA A 460 -5.55 31.21 12.21
CA ALA A 460 -6.70 30.35 11.90
C ALA A 460 -6.75 29.91 10.43
N ALA A 461 -6.42 30.81 9.49
CA ALA A 461 -6.41 30.52 8.06
C ALA A 461 -5.41 29.41 7.67
N PRO A 462 -4.12 29.49 8.02
CA PRO A 462 -3.15 28.42 7.75
C PRO A 462 -3.45 27.12 8.50
N PHE A 463 -4.01 27.19 9.72
CA PHE A 463 -4.48 26.00 10.43
C PHE A 463 -5.56 25.25 9.62
N ASN A 464 -6.56 25.97 9.11
CA ASN A 464 -7.63 25.39 8.31
C ASN A 464 -7.15 24.85 6.96
N TRP A 465 -6.22 25.54 6.31
CA TRP A 465 -5.65 25.12 5.03
C TRP A 465 -4.83 23.83 5.17
N LEU A 466 -4.00 23.72 6.22
CA LEU A 466 -3.21 22.52 6.50
C LEU A 466 -4.11 21.30 6.71
N ASN A 467 -5.19 21.41 7.50
CA ASN A 467 -6.12 20.31 7.72
C ASN A 467 -6.85 19.85 6.45
N GLN A 468 -6.95 20.69 5.41
CA GLN A 468 -7.55 20.34 4.12
C GLN A 468 -6.58 19.61 3.17
N HIS A 469 -5.27 19.70 3.42
CA HIS A 469 -4.22 19.10 2.57
C HIS A 469 -3.59 17.85 3.21
N ARG A 470 -4.30 17.25 4.16
CA ARG A 470 -3.89 15.98 4.77
C ARG A 470 -3.98 14.83 3.76
N ARG A 471 -3.01 13.93 3.80
CA ARG A 471 -2.99 12.68 3.02
C ARG A 471 -3.40 11.47 3.88
N VAL A 472 -3.61 10.34 3.23
CA VAL A 472 -4.03 9.05 3.85
C VAL A 472 -3.22 8.73 5.12
N GLY A 473 -3.92 8.30 6.17
CA GLY A 473 -3.31 7.97 7.46
C GLY A 473 -2.90 9.20 8.28
N GLY A 474 -3.23 10.41 7.85
CA GLY A 474 -2.89 11.63 8.57
C GLY A 474 -1.48 12.17 8.30
N GLY A 475 -0.78 11.67 7.28
CA GLY A 475 0.52 12.18 6.86
C GLY A 475 0.42 13.40 5.93
N TYR A 476 1.56 14.06 5.67
CA TYR A 476 1.68 15.21 4.77
C TYR A 476 2.72 14.99 3.66
N GLY A 477 2.93 13.73 3.26
CA GLY A 477 3.71 13.34 2.08
C GLY A 477 5.21 13.19 2.30
N SER A 478 5.84 13.95 3.20
CA SER A 478 7.24 13.78 3.59
C SER A 478 7.43 13.78 5.12
N THR A 479 8.58 13.30 5.58
CA THR A 479 8.99 13.36 6.99
C THR A 479 8.92 14.78 7.54
N GLN A 480 9.63 15.73 6.92
CA GLN A 480 9.68 17.12 7.41
C GLN A 480 8.32 17.80 7.35
N SER A 481 7.59 17.70 6.23
CA SER A 481 6.26 18.29 6.11
C SER A 481 5.32 17.73 7.18
N THR A 482 5.32 16.41 7.38
CA THR A 482 4.46 15.76 8.39
C THR A 482 4.84 16.23 9.80
N MET A 483 6.12 16.27 10.12
CA MET A 483 6.59 16.70 11.43
C MET A 483 6.28 18.16 11.73
N VAL A 484 6.63 19.08 10.83
CA VAL A 484 6.42 20.52 11.03
C VAL A 484 4.93 20.85 11.09
N VAL A 485 4.13 20.27 10.20
CA VAL A 485 2.68 20.49 10.18
C VAL A 485 2.03 19.91 11.44
N LEU A 486 2.36 18.69 11.86
CA LEU A 486 1.81 18.13 13.10
C LEU A 486 2.25 18.91 14.33
N GLN A 487 3.51 19.35 14.40
CA GLN A 487 3.97 20.23 15.48
C GLN A 487 3.15 21.54 15.51
N ALA A 488 2.89 22.14 14.36
CA ALA A 488 2.13 23.38 14.23
C ALA A 488 0.65 23.21 14.61
N LEU A 489 -0.02 22.17 14.09
CA LEU A 489 -1.42 21.86 14.39
C LEU A 489 -1.61 21.53 15.88
N SER A 490 -0.72 20.71 16.46
CA SER A 490 -0.73 20.39 17.89
C SER A 490 -0.54 21.64 18.75
N LYS A 491 0.41 22.52 18.40
CA LYS A 491 0.64 23.77 19.15
C LYS A 491 -0.55 24.73 19.04
N TYR A 492 -1.20 24.78 17.88
CA TYR A 492 -2.45 25.55 17.70
C TYR A 492 -3.54 25.01 18.61
N LEU A 493 -3.81 23.70 18.60
CA LEU A 493 -4.86 23.07 19.39
C LEU A 493 -4.60 23.14 20.91
N VAL A 494 -3.34 23.19 21.34
CA VAL A 494 -3.00 23.43 22.75
C VAL A 494 -3.31 24.88 23.15
N LYS A 495 -3.03 25.87 22.29
CA LYS A 495 -3.31 27.30 22.57
C LYS A 495 -4.79 27.67 22.35
N LYS A 496 -5.49 26.97 21.46
CA LYS A 496 -6.93 27.08 21.17
C LYS A 496 -7.57 25.68 21.22
N PRO A 497 -7.84 25.17 22.43
CA PRO A 497 -8.49 23.87 22.58
C PRO A 497 -9.92 23.89 22.06
N SER A 498 -10.41 22.71 21.70
CA SER A 498 -11.84 22.54 21.41
C SER A 498 -12.67 22.82 22.67
N PRO A 499 -13.93 23.28 22.52
CA PRO A 499 -14.83 23.48 23.66
C PRO A 499 -14.95 22.22 24.52
N ALA A 500 -15.03 22.36 25.85
CA ALA A 500 -15.13 21.22 26.76
C ALA A 500 -16.45 20.43 26.58
N ASP A 501 -17.50 21.15 26.18
CA ASP A 501 -18.83 20.67 25.80
C ASP A 501 -18.95 20.34 24.31
N MET A 502 -17.82 20.14 23.62
CA MET A 502 -17.78 19.77 22.22
C MET A 502 -18.67 18.55 21.96
N ASN A 503 -19.60 18.72 21.04
CA ASN A 503 -20.46 17.67 20.51
C ASN A 503 -20.56 17.81 19.00
N LEU A 504 -20.25 16.72 18.29
CA LEU A 504 -20.35 16.60 16.85
C LEU A 504 -21.26 15.42 16.54
N HIS A 505 -22.40 15.70 15.90
CA HIS A 505 -23.27 14.67 15.34
C HIS A 505 -22.99 14.56 13.86
N VAL A 506 -22.89 13.32 13.37
CA VAL A 506 -22.63 13.01 11.97
C VAL A 506 -23.60 11.95 11.51
N ASP A 507 -24.46 12.33 10.57
CA ASP A 507 -25.47 11.47 9.96
C ASP A 507 -25.04 11.14 8.53
N LEU A 508 -24.77 9.86 8.28
CA LEU A 508 -24.51 9.32 6.95
C LEU A 508 -25.82 8.82 6.36
N SER A 509 -26.28 9.51 5.31
CA SER A 509 -27.47 9.13 4.55
C SER A 509 -27.09 8.55 3.19
N VAL A 510 -27.46 7.29 3.00
CA VAL A 510 -27.23 6.53 1.76
C VAL A 510 -28.60 6.16 1.18
N PRO A 511 -28.90 6.49 -0.09
CA PRO A 511 -30.18 6.17 -0.72
C PRO A 511 -30.58 4.69 -0.55
N GLY A 512 -31.82 4.45 -0.12
CA GLY A 512 -32.35 3.11 0.06
C GLY A 512 -31.84 2.35 1.30
N ARG A 513 -31.06 2.99 2.18
CA ARG A 513 -30.62 2.44 3.48
C ARG A 513 -31.08 3.34 4.62
N SER A 514 -31.19 2.77 5.82
CA SER A 514 -31.38 3.56 7.03
C SER A 514 -30.15 4.40 7.33
N ASP A 515 -30.36 5.66 7.73
CA ASP A 515 -29.26 6.56 8.10
C ASP A 515 -28.42 5.97 9.24
N VAL A 516 -27.10 6.13 9.12
CA VAL A 516 -26.15 5.77 10.17
C VAL A 516 -25.79 7.03 10.93
N ARG A 517 -26.02 7.05 12.24
CA ARG A 517 -25.78 8.22 13.09
C ARG A 517 -24.62 7.99 14.05
N TRP A 518 -23.73 8.95 14.12
CA TRP A 518 -22.60 8.96 15.05
C TRP A 518 -22.60 10.23 15.88
N ALA A 519 -22.27 10.11 17.15
CA ALA A 519 -22.08 11.23 18.07
C ALA A 519 -20.68 11.17 18.66
N PHE A 520 -19.98 12.29 18.58
CA PHE A 520 -18.64 12.46 19.13
C PHE A 520 -18.68 13.56 20.19
N ASN A 521 -18.37 13.18 21.42
CA ASN A 521 -18.08 14.10 22.51
C ASN A 521 -16.57 14.09 22.80
N SER A 522 -16.13 14.89 23.77
CA SER A 522 -14.73 14.97 24.18
C SER A 522 -14.07 13.61 24.50
N LYS A 523 -14.82 12.62 25.00
CA LYS A 523 -14.31 11.27 25.28
C LYS A 523 -14.21 10.38 24.05
N LEU A 524 -15.12 10.54 23.09
CA LEU A 524 -15.21 9.73 21.87
C LEU A 524 -14.50 10.36 20.67
N ALA A 525 -13.95 11.57 20.82
CA ALA A 525 -13.38 12.37 19.75
C ALA A 525 -12.29 11.64 18.93
N HIS A 526 -11.50 10.77 19.56
CA HIS A 526 -10.43 10.01 18.91
C HIS A 526 -10.86 8.64 18.34
N VAL A 527 -12.06 8.17 18.66
CA VAL A 527 -12.59 6.89 18.21
C VAL A 527 -12.94 6.97 16.73
N ALA A 528 -12.43 6.02 15.93
CA ALA A 528 -12.81 5.87 14.54
C ALA A 528 -14.21 5.23 14.41
N ARG A 529 -15.08 5.84 13.61
CA ARG A 529 -16.35 5.25 13.20
C ARG A 529 -16.32 5.02 11.70
N SER A 530 -16.63 3.80 11.28
CA SER A 530 -16.62 3.44 9.86
C SER A 530 -17.93 2.80 9.41
N ALA A 531 -18.25 3.00 8.14
CA ALA A 531 -19.35 2.33 7.46
C ALA A 531 -18.96 2.02 6.01
N ARG A 532 -19.50 0.93 5.47
CA ARG A 532 -19.37 0.57 4.05
C ARG A 532 -20.52 1.18 3.25
N VAL A 533 -20.20 1.86 2.16
CA VAL A 533 -21.17 2.49 1.26
C VAL A 533 -21.14 1.83 -0.13
N PRO A 534 -22.28 1.77 -0.86
CA PRO A 534 -22.30 1.32 -2.25
C PRO A 534 -21.43 2.20 -3.16
N LEU A 535 -20.78 1.60 -4.16
CA LEU A 535 -19.91 2.31 -5.11
C LEU A 535 -20.72 3.14 -6.14
N ASP A 536 -21.90 2.65 -6.49
CA ASP A 536 -22.75 3.12 -7.58
C ASP A 536 -23.70 4.27 -7.18
N GLN A 537 -23.62 4.71 -5.92
CA GLN A 537 -24.56 5.67 -5.34
C GLN A 537 -23.83 6.87 -4.76
N ASP A 538 -24.45 8.04 -4.95
CA ASP A 538 -24.08 9.25 -4.22
C ASP A 538 -24.59 9.13 -2.79
N PHE A 539 -23.88 9.73 -1.84
CA PHE A 539 -24.32 9.79 -0.45
C PHE A 539 -24.06 11.15 0.15
N THR A 540 -24.80 11.47 1.21
CA THR A 540 -24.68 12.74 1.93
C THR A 540 -24.26 12.49 3.36
N VAL A 541 -23.32 13.28 3.85
CA VAL A 541 -22.94 13.33 5.25
C VAL A 541 -23.37 14.68 5.81
N LEU A 542 -24.25 14.67 6.81
CA LEU A 542 -24.70 15.85 7.53
C LEU A 542 -23.97 15.92 8.87
N ALA A 543 -23.23 17.00 9.11
CA ALA A 543 -22.56 17.24 10.37
C ALA A 543 -23.20 18.44 11.09
N SER A 544 -23.47 18.31 12.40
CA SER A 544 -24.07 19.37 13.23
C SER A 544 -23.44 19.43 14.63
N GLY A 545 -23.62 20.55 15.31
CA GLY A 545 -23.05 20.82 16.63
C GLY A 545 -21.83 21.74 16.61
N ASN A 546 -21.17 21.87 17.75
CA ASN A 546 -20.05 22.80 17.98
C ASN A 546 -18.66 22.11 17.90
N GLY A 547 -18.63 20.80 17.61
CA GLY A 547 -17.40 20.04 17.47
C GLY A 547 -16.75 20.10 16.09
N GLN A 548 -15.52 19.57 16.01
CA GLN A 548 -14.74 19.49 14.77
C GLN A 548 -14.28 18.05 14.53
N GLY A 549 -14.19 17.65 13.27
CA GLY A 549 -13.82 16.28 12.92
C GLY A 549 -13.29 16.16 11.49
N ILE A 550 -12.93 14.94 11.13
CA ILE A 550 -12.47 14.58 9.78
C ILE A 550 -13.38 13.48 9.24
N LEU A 551 -13.76 13.62 7.97
CA LEU A 551 -14.45 12.62 7.17
C LEU A 551 -13.50 12.16 6.06
N GLU A 552 -13.24 10.87 5.99
CA GLU A 552 -12.45 10.26 4.92
C GLU A 552 -13.30 9.25 4.15
N VAL A 553 -13.26 9.35 2.83
CA VAL A 553 -13.91 8.40 1.91
C VAL A 553 -12.81 7.66 1.17
N LEU A 554 -12.63 6.38 1.51
CA LEU A 554 -11.62 5.49 0.95
C LEU A 554 -12.30 4.52 -0.01
N THR A 555 -11.82 4.43 -1.25
CA THR A 555 -12.23 3.40 -2.21
C THR A 555 -11.06 2.51 -2.57
N VAL A 556 -11.19 1.22 -2.32
CA VAL A 556 -10.20 0.19 -2.63
C VAL A 556 -10.68 -0.61 -3.84
N TYR A 557 -9.84 -0.75 -4.85
CA TYR A 557 -10.16 -1.50 -6.07
C TYR A 557 -8.89 -2.10 -6.71
N ASN A 558 -9.05 -3.08 -7.60
CA ASN A 558 -7.94 -3.64 -8.37
C ASN A 558 -7.98 -3.13 -9.80
N GLU A 559 -6.90 -2.48 -10.25
CA GLU A 559 -6.74 -1.96 -11.60
C GLU A 559 -6.06 -2.99 -12.51
N LEU A 560 -6.46 -3.03 -13.79
CA LEU A 560 -5.86 -3.88 -14.79
C LEU A 560 -4.36 -3.56 -15.01
N PRO A 561 -3.48 -4.58 -15.06
CA PRO A 561 -2.03 -4.40 -15.25
C PRO A 561 -1.65 -3.50 -16.41
N ASP A 562 -2.19 -3.76 -17.60
CA ASP A 562 -1.85 -3.06 -18.84
C ASP A 562 -2.15 -1.56 -18.78
N VAL A 563 -3.13 -1.16 -17.96
CA VAL A 563 -3.52 0.24 -17.77
C VAL A 563 -2.60 0.93 -16.77
N HIS A 564 -2.28 0.25 -15.66
CA HIS A 564 -1.33 0.73 -14.66
C HIS A 564 0.08 0.94 -15.26
N GLU A 565 0.55 0.03 -16.10
CA GLU A 565 1.88 0.14 -16.72
C GLU A 565 2.02 1.37 -17.63
N LYS A 566 0.97 1.68 -18.40
CA LYS A 566 0.94 2.84 -19.31
C LYS A 566 0.87 4.18 -18.58
N SER A 567 0.21 4.23 -17.42
CA SER A 567 0.00 5.46 -16.64
C SER A 567 1.05 5.72 -15.56
N SER A 568 1.84 4.70 -15.19
CA SER A 568 2.69 4.76 -13.99
C SER A 568 4.08 5.37 -14.18
N CYS A 569 4.58 5.56 -15.40
CA CYS A 569 5.98 5.93 -15.62
C CYS A 569 6.20 7.42 -15.83
N ASN A 570 6.56 8.11 -14.75
CA ASN A 570 6.93 9.50 -14.71
C ASN A 570 8.18 9.73 -13.82
N GLY A 571 9.31 10.05 -14.44
CA GLY A 571 10.56 10.38 -13.74
C GLY A 571 11.58 9.25 -13.64
N PHE A 572 11.21 8.02 -13.98
CA PHE A 572 12.14 6.90 -14.13
C PHE A 572 11.93 6.18 -15.46
N ASP A 573 13.02 5.65 -15.97
CA ASP A 573 13.10 4.65 -17.01
C ASP A 573 13.38 3.31 -16.33
N LEU A 574 12.49 2.33 -16.50
CA LEU A 574 12.53 1.05 -15.81
C LEU A 574 12.35 -0.06 -16.84
N ASN A 575 13.29 -1.01 -16.82
CA ASN A 575 13.23 -2.24 -17.58
C ASN A 575 13.42 -3.42 -16.62
N VAL A 576 12.67 -4.49 -16.83
CA VAL A 576 12.70 -5.67 -15.97
C VAL A 576 12.72 -6.90 -16.85
N SER A 577 13.67 -7.79 -16.59
CA SER A 577 13.78 -9.06 -17.29
C SER A 577 13.97 -10.20 -16.29
N ILE A 578 13.41 -11.36 -16.63
CA ILE A 578 13.53 -12.58 -15.81
C ILE A 578 13.87 -13.74 -16.72
N MET A 579 14.87 -14.53 -16.33
CA MET A 579 15.36 -15.67 -17.11
C MET A 579 15.54 -16.89 -16.21
N GLU A 580 15.29 -18.08 -16.74
CA GLU A 580 15.61 -19.33 -16.03
C GLU A 580 17.13 -19.48 -15.91
N SER A 581 17.59 -19.88 -14.74
CA SER A 581 19.01 -20.15 -14.45
C SER A 581 19.31 -21.64 -14.59
N ASN A 582 20.52 -21.97 -15.04
CA ASN A 582 21.00 -23.36 -15.12
C ASN A 582 21.53 -23.89 -13.78
N GLU A 583 21.48 -23.07 -12.73
CA GLU A 583 21.90 -23.46 -11.39
C GLU A 583 21.00 -24.53 -10.80
N ARG A 584 21.57 -25.40 -9.97
CA ARG A 584 20.78 -26.43 -9.30
C ARG A 584 19.84 -25.78 -8.29
N PRO A 585 18.53 -26.09 -8.34
CA PRO A 585 17.61 -25.60 -7.35
C PRO A 585 17.96 -26.15 -5.96
N PRO A 586 17.59 -25.42 -4.88
CA PRO A 586 17.62 -25.96 -3.53
C PRO A 586 16.87 -27.29 -3.42
N ALA A 587 17.18 -28.10 -2.41
CA ALA A 587 16.55 -29.43 -2.24
C ALA A 587 15.01 -29.40 -2.14
N ASP A 588 14.44 -28.26 -1.76
CA ASP A 588 13.01 -27.99 -1.64
C ASP A 588 12.46 -27.07 -2.75
N GLY A 589 13.28 -26.72 -3.75
CA GLY A 589 12.94 -25.88 -4.89
C GLY A 589 12.77 -26.68 -6.19
N GLU A 590 12.00 -26.14 -7.13
CA GLU A 590 11.75 -26.70 -8.46
C GLU A 590 12.73 -26.13 -9.49
N LYS A 591 12.83 -24.79 -9.56
CA LYS A 591 13.63 -24.06 -10.53
C LYS A 591 14.22 -22.79 -9.91
N VAL A 592 15.29 -22.28 -10.51
CA VAL A 592 15.92 -21.02 -10.14
C VAL A 592 15.78 -20.04 -11.30
N TYR A 593 15.39 -18.81 -11.01
CA TYR A 593 15.29 -17.73 -11.98
C TYR A 593 16.18 -16.57 -11.56
N LYS A 594 16.70 -15.84 -12.54
CA LYS A 594 17.48 -14.63 -12.34
C LYS A 594 16.64 -13.43 -12.76
N LEU A 595 16.34 -12.55 -11.81
CA LEU A 595 15.60 -11.31 -12.04
C LEU A 595 16.61 -10.16 -12.18
N SER A 596 16.55 -9.45 -13.29
CA SER A 596 17.38 -8.28 -13.58
C SER A 596 16.49 -7.04 -13.74
N ILE A 597 16.83 -5.98 -13.01
CA ILE A 597 16.10 -4.72 -12.95
C ILE A 597 17.07 -3.62 -13.38
N ASP A 598 16.79 -2.97 -14.51
CA ASP A 598 17.54 -1.83 -15.00
C ASP A 598 16.75 -0.55 -14.70
N VAL A 599 17.34 0.37 -13.95
CA VAL A 599 16.67 1.59 -13.51
C VAL A 599 17.52 2.82 -13.79
N ARG A 600 16.91 3.85 -14.40
CA ARG A 600 17.55 5.13 -14.68
C ARG A 600 16.62 6.29 -14.35
N ALA A 601 17.17 7.35 -13.76
CA ALA A 601 16.43 8.56 -13.47
C ALA A 601 16.27 9.44 -14.72
N LEU A 602 15.07 9.95 -14.96
CA LEU A 602 14.78 10.88 -16.06
C LEU A 602 14.97 12.35 -15.67
N ALA A 603 15.34 12.64 -14.42
CA ALA A 603 15.61 14.00 -13.97
C ALA A 603 16.95 14.54 -14.49
N GLN A 604 17.11 15.87 -14.46
CA GLN A 604 18.35 16.55 -14.83
C GLN A 604 19.54 16.18 -13.93
N GLN A 605 19.26 15.64 -12.74
CA GLN A 605 20.25 15.16 -11.78
C GLN A 605 19.89 13.74 -11.34
N GLN A 606 20.89 12.97 -10.89
CA GLN A 606 20.69 11.67 -10.27
C GLN A 606 19.60 11.76 -9.17
N MET A 607 18.68 10.81 -9.16
CA MET A 607 17.68 10.71 -8.09
C MET A 607 18.27 9.90 -6.94
N ARG A 608 17.98 10.29 -5.70
CA ARG A 608 18.53 9.64 -4.49
C ARG A 608 17.40 9.23 -3.56
N MET A 609 17.63 8.20 -2.74
CA MET A 609 16.61 7.55 -1.91
C MET A 609 15.43 7.06 -2.75
N VAL A 610 15.71 6.05 -3.57
CA VAL A 610 14.74 5.42 -4.47
C VAL A 610 14.35 4.08 -3.87
N VAL A 611 13.06 3.74 -3.93
CA VAL A 611 12.54 2.46 -3.46
C VAL A 611 12.18 1.61 -4.66
N LEU A 612 12.63 0.35 -4.64
CA LEU A 612 12.11 -0.71 -5.49
C LEU A 612 11.17 -1.58 -4.66
N ASP A 613 9.91 -1.60 -5.06
CA ASP A 613 8.87 -2.47 -4.51
C ASP A 613 8.61 -3.59 -5.52
N ILE A 614 9.04 -4.79 -5.15
CA ILE A 614 9.04 -5.97 -6.02
C ILE A 614 8.02 -6.96 -5.46
N SER A 615 6.87 -7.06 -6.10
CA SER A 615 5.87 -8.08 -5.76
C SER A 615 6.39 -9.45 -6.18
N LEU A 616 6.36 -10.43 -5.28
CA LEU A 616 6.84 -11.77 -5.59
C LEU A 616 5.76 -12.59 -6.33
N PRO A 617 6.13 -13.39 -7.35
CA PRO A 617 5.17 -14.30 -7.98
C PRO A 617 4.76 -15.41 -7.02
N THR A 618 3.55 -15.96 -7.19
CA THR A 618 3.06 -17.04 -6.33
C THR A 618 3.99 -18.24 -6.36
N GLY A 619 4.42 -18.66 -5.18
CA GLY A 619 5.33 -19.80 -4.99
C GLY A 619 6.81 -19.50 -5.21
N PHE A 620 7.21 -18.23 -5.29
CA PHE A 620 8.62 -17.81 -5.41
C PHE A 620 9.13 -17.14 -4.14
N GLU A 621 10.41 -17.35 -3.84
CA GLU A 621 11.12 -16.71 -2.74
C GLU A 621 12.46 -16.15 -3.22
N PRO A 622 12.87 -14.95 -2.78
CA PRO A 622 14.18 -14.40 -3.15
C PRO A 622 15.32 -15.13 -2.44
N GLU A 623 16.45 -15.26 -3.13
CA GLU A 623 17.68 -15.80 -2.56
C GLU A 623 18.32 -14.75 -1.63
N THR A 624 18.31 -15.02 -0.32
CA THR A 624 18.76 -14.05 0.69
C THR A 624 20.26 -13.78 0.60
N SER A 625 21.06 -14.77 0.21
CA SER A 625 22.51 -14.62 0.08
C SER A 625 22.91 -13.60 -1.00
N ASP A 626 22.19 -13.55 -2.12
CA ASP A 626 22.42 -12.56 -3.17
C ASP A 626 22.12 -11.14 -2.69
N LEU A 627 21.03 -10.97 -1.93
CA LEU A 627 20.61 -9.67 -1.38
C LEU A 627 21.57 -9.16 -0.30
N GLU A 628 22.11 -10.06 0.53
CA GLU A 628 23.15 -9.74 1.51
C GLU A 628 24.45 -9.28 0.84
N LEU A 629 24.85 -9.93 -0.26
CA LEU A 629 26.01 -9.51 -1.04
C LEU A 629 25.83 -8.11 -1.64
N LEU A 630 24.65 -7.82 -2.22
CA LEU A 630 24.35 -6.49 -2.78
C LEU A 630 24.33 -5.39 -1.71
N THR A 631 24.00 -5.73 -0.46
CA THR A 631 24.02 -4.80 0.68
C THR A 631 25.45 -4.53 1.18
N ASN A 632 26.33 -5.53 1.12
CA ASN A 632 27.70 -5.47 1.63
C ASN A 632 28.74 -5.00 0.59
N ALA A 633 28.38 -4.88 -0.68
CA ALA A 633 29.28 -4.45 -1.75
C ALA A 633 29.86 -3.04 -1.52
N VAL A 634 31.11 -2.80 -1.95
CA VAL A 634 31.83 -1.52 -1.74
C VAL A 634 31.11 -0.33 -2.40
N ASP A 635 30.47 -0.57 -3.55
CA ASP A 635 29.70 0.44 -4.29
C ASP A 635 28.33 0.75 -3.64
N ARG A 636 27.89 -0.07 -2.69
CA ARG A 636 26.66 0.04 -1.87
C ARG A 636 25.46 0.57 -2.64
N TYR A 637 25.04 -0.15 -3.69
CA TYR A 637 23.82 0.18 -4.42
C TYR A 637 22.57 0.02 -3.55
N ILE A 638 22.55 -1.00 -2.68
CA ILE A 638 21.43 -1.32 -1.79
C ILE A 638 21.76 -0.93 -0.34
N ASN A 639 20.84 -0.20 0.29
CA ASN A 639 20.89 0.21 1.69
C ASN A 639 20.49 -0.92 2.65
N ASN A 640 19.31 -1.49 2.37
CA ASN A 640 18.64 -2.50 3.16
C ASN A 640 17.55 -3.13 2.29
N PHE A 641 17.20 -4.37 2.59
CA PHE A 641 16.07 -5.08 1.98
C PHE A 641 15.19 -5.70 3.05
N GLN A 642 13.89 -5.81 2.79
CA GLN A 642 12.97 -6.53 3.65
C GLN A 642 11.89 -7.21 2.81
N VAL A 643 11.57 -8.46 3.16
CA VAL A 643 10.34 -9.11 2.68
C VAL A 643 9.21 -8.71 3.62
N VAL A 644 8.20 -8.02 3.09
CA VAL A 644 7.11 -7.44 3.86
C VAL A 644 5.78 -8.02 3.40
N ASP A 645 5.00 -8.49 4.37
CA ASP A 645 3.78 -9.29 4.12
C ASP A 645 2.50 -8.44 4.08
N ASN A 646 2.55 -7.21 4.61
CA ASN A 646 1.36 -6.36 4.77
C ASN A 646 1.31 -5.18 3.77
N LEU A 647 2.34 -4.99 2.94
CA LEU A 647 2.40 -3.89 1.97
C LEU A 647 1.81 -4.26 0.60
N SER A 648 1.65 -5.55 0.30
CA SER A 648 0.96 -6.02 -0.90
C SER A 648 0.25 -7.35 -0.64
N ASP A 649 -0.80 -7.59 -1.41
CA ASP A 649 -1.61 -8.82 -1.36
C ASP A 649 -0.78 -10.09 -1.65
N ARG A 650 0.39 -9.97 -2.30
CA ARG A 650 1.26 -11.11 -2.67
C ARG A 650 2.58 -11.20 -1.90
N GLY A 651 2.78 -10.32 -0.92
CA GLY A 651 4.08 -10.11 -0.31
C GLY A 651 5.04 -9.36 -1.25
N SER A 652 5.78 -8.41 -0.70
CA SER A 652 6.70 -7.58 -1.47
C SER A 652 8.12 -7.69 -0.90
N LEU A 653 9.10 -7.81 -1.79
CA LEU A 653 10.49 -7.53 -1.49
C LEU A 653 10.73 -6.03 -1.72
N ILE A 654 11.03 -5.30 -0.64
CA ILE A 654 11.36 -3.88 -0.70
C ILE A 654 12.87 -3.73 -0.68
N ILE A 655 13.43 -3.08 -1.69
CA ILE A 655 14.86 -2.75 -1.80
C ILE A 655 15.02 -1.23 -1.79
N HIS A 656 15.90 -0.72 -0.93
CA HIS A 656 16.21 0.70 -0.86
C HIS A 656 17.51 0.99 -1.60
N LEU A 657 17.44 1.90 -2.58
CA LEU A 657 18.59 2.38 -3.33
C LEU A 657 19.03 3.74 -2.83
N PHE A 658 20.34 3.89 -2.60
CA PHE A 658 20.91 5.20 -2.22
C PHE A 658 20.73 6.24 -3.33
N LYS A 659 21.00 5.83 -4.57
CA LYS A 659 20.93 6.68 -5.75
C LYS A 659 20.55 5.85 -6.96
N VAL A 660 19.95 6.53 -7.93
CA VAL A 660 19.73 6.08 -9.28
C VAL A 660 20.35 7.12 -10.21
N SER A 661 21.30 6.69 -11.02
CA SER A 661 21.99 7.53 -12.00
C SER A 661 20.99 8.09 -13.02
N ASN A 662 21.24 9.33 -13.47
CA ASN A 662 20.50 9.93 -14.59
C ASN A 662 21.22 9.79 -15.93
N LYS A 663 22.45 9.26 -15.93
CA LYS A 663 23.29 9.10 -17.12
C LYS A 663 23.28 7.68 -17.65
N GLU A 664 23.45 6.71 -16.75
CA GLU A 664 23.49 5.29 -17.05
C GLU A 664 22.39 4.55 -16.27
N ALA A 665 22.04 3.34 -16.72
CA ALA A 665 21.09 2.50 -16.01
C ALA A 665 21.83 1.73 -14.91
N ASP A 666 21.33 1.83 -13.68
CA ASP A 666 21.79 1.00 -12.57
C ASP A 666 21.11 -0.36 -12.66
N VAL A 667 21.90 -1.43 -12.66
CA VAL A 667 21.42 -2.82 -12.86
C VAL A 667 21.48 -3.58 -11.55
N ILE A 668 20.34 -4.07 -11.10
CA ILE A 668 20.21 -4.87 -9.88
C ILE A 668 19.76 -6.26 -10.28
N THR A 669 20.47 -7.28 -9.78
CA THR A 669 20.20 -8.65 -10.17
C THR A 669 20.36 -9.61 -9.01
N PHE A 670 19.38 -10.49 -8.82
CA PHE A 670 19.38 -11.52 -7.78
C PHE A 670 18.52 -12.72 -8.20
N ARG A 671 18.70 -13.86 -7.53
CA ARG A 671 17.96 -15.09 -7.82
C ARG A 671 16.62 -15.15 -7.10
N LEU A 672 15.65 -15.77 -7.78
CA LEU A 672 14.34 -16.16 -7.26
C LEU A 672 14.22 -17.69 -7.35
N ASN A 673 13.90 -18.32 -6.22
CA ASN A 673 13.73 -19.77 -6.10
C ASN A 673 12.24 -20.11 -6.20
N GLN A 674 11.85 -20.91 -7.20
CA GLN A 674 10.49 -21.43 -7.33
C GLN A 674 10.30 -22.61 -6.39
N LYS A 675 9.46 -22.48 -5.36
CA LYS A 675 9.14 -23.55 -4.38
C LYS A 675 7.93 -24.39 -4.79
N PHE A 676 7.01 -23.79 -5.54
CA PHE A 676 5.78 -24.42 -6.01
C PHE A 676 5.63 -24.30 -7.53
N LYS A 677 5.14 -25.35 -8.17
CA LYS A 677 4.80 -25.31 -9.60
C LYS A 677 3.51 -24.52 -9.78
N VAL A 678 3.54 -23.52 -10.65
CA VAL A 678 2.38 -22.66 -10.91
C VAL A 678 2.18 -22.51 -12.42
N GLY A 679 0.97 -22.79 -12.88
CA GLY A 679 0.51 -22.57 -14.26
C GLY A 679 -0.39 -21.34 -14.36
N LEU A 680 -0.39 -20.68 -15.51
CA LEU A 680 -1.07 -19.39 -15.73
C LEU A 680 -0.72 -18.34 -14.66
N LEU A 681 0.57 -18.31 -14.28
CA LEU A 681 1.10 -17.40 -13.28
C LEU A 681 0.81 -15.96 -13.68
N GLN A 682 0.23 -15.21 -12.75
CA GLN A 682 -0.12 -13.82 -12.95
C GLN A 682 1.14 -12.96 -12.86
N PRO A 683 1.39 -12.07 -13.83
CA PRO A 683 2.47 -11.11 -13.75
C PRO A 683 2.61 -10.39 -12.41
N SER A 684 3.86 -10.34 -11.96
CA SER A 684 4.30 -9.59 -10.79
C SER A 684 4.80 -8.21 -11.21
N THR A 685 4.78 -7.25 -10.29
CA THR A 685 5.23 -5.88 -10.56
C THR A 685 6.57 -5.58 -9.91
N VAL A 686 7.42 -4.86 -10.63
CA VAL A 686 8.47 -4.03 -10.03
C VAL A 686 8.01 -2.58 -10.14
N THR A 687 7.94 -1.88 -9.01
CA THR A 687 7.66 -0.44 -8.98
C THR A 687 8.86 0.29 -8.41
N VAL A 688 9.46 1.16 -9.23
CA VAL A 688 10.43 2.15 -8.76
C VAL A 688 9.70 3.44 -8.41
N TYR A 689 10.00 4.03 -7.26
CA TYR A 689 9.51 5.37 -6.93
C TYR A 689 10.51 6.14 -6.07
N GLN A 690 10.46 7.46 -6.21
CA GLN A 690 11.22 8.32 -5.31
C GLN A 690 10.54 8.32 -3.95
N TYR A 691 11.29 8.03 -2.88
CA TYR A 691 10.73 7.84 -1.55
C TYR A 691 9.89 9.03 -1.05
N TYR A 692 10.42 10.26 -1.18
CA TYR A 692 9.75 11.47 -0.68
C TYR A 692 8.81 12.15 -1.69
N ASN A 693 8.77 11.66 -2.93
CA ASN A 693 7.81 12.10 -3.93
C ASN A 693 7.30 10.87 -4.69
N PRO A 694 6.41 10.06 -4.08
CA PRO A 694 5.92 8.82 -4.67
C PRO A 694 5.19 9.03 -5.99
N ASP A 695 4.76 10.26 -6.28
CA ASP A 695 4.15 10.65 -7.55
C ASP A 695 5.16 10.55 -8.70
N LYS A 696 6.48 10.58 -8.43
CA LYS A 696 7.54 10.20 -9.38
C LYS A 696 7.81 8.71 -9.26
N ARG A 697 7.28 7.93 -10.19
CA ARG A 697 7.38 6.47 -10.18
C ARG A 697 7.42 5.88 -11.58
N CYS A 698 7.65 4.58 -11.64
CA CYS A 698 7.43 3.77 -12.82
C CYS A 698 7.20 2.33 -12.39
N SER A 699 6.21 1.66 -12.99
CA SER A 699 5.95 0.25 -12.75
C SER A 699 6.13 -0.53 -14.05
N ARG A 700 6.72 -1.73 -13.93
CA ARG A 700 6.82 -2.72 -14.99
C ARG A 700 6.35 -4.06 -14.49
N PHE A 701 5.69 -4.82 -15.36
CA PHE A 701 5.31 -6.20 -15.06
C PHE A 701 6.39 -7.16 -15.56
N TYR A 702 6.56 -8.25 -14.82
CA TYR A 702 7.42 -9.35 -15.21
C TYR A 702 6.74 -10.67 -14.90
N THR A 703 7.06 -11.69 -15.69
CA THR A 703 6.58 -13.06 -15.49
C THR A 703 7.66 -14.01 -15.97
N PRO A 704 8.02 -15.04 -15.20
CA PRO A 704 8.83 -16.14 -15.70
C PRO A 704 8.29 -16.65 -17.06
N PRO A 705 9.16 -17.07 -17.99
CA PRO A 705 8.72 -17.69 -19.23
C PRO A 705 7.75 -18.84 -18.96
N GLU A 706 6.65 -18.88 -19.72
CA GLU A 706 5.61 -19.90 -19.55
C GLU A 706 6.17 -21.29 -19.89
N ASP A 707 6.20 -22.16 -18.88
CA ASP A 707 6.56 -23.56 -19.07
C ASP A 707 5.30 -24.35 -19.51
N LYS A 708 5.15 -24.50 -20.82
CA LYS A 708 4.02 -25.22 -21.43
C LYS A 708 3.96 -26.69 -20.99
N GLU A 709 5.11 -27.31 -20.71
CA GLU A 709 5.15 -28.68 -20.20
C GLU A 709 4.62 -28.73 -18.78
N GLN A 710 5.06 -27.83 -17.91
CA GLN A 710 4.56 -27.69 -16.54
C GLN A 710 3.05 -27.38 -16.51
N LEU A 711 2.57 -26.48 -17.39
CA LEU A 711 1.14 -26.18 -17.53
C LEU A 711 0.33 -27.42 -17.94
N SER A 712 0.85 -28.23 -18.87
CA SER A 712 0.22 -29.50 -19.29
C SER A 712 0.29 -30.59 -18.22
N GLN A 713 1.28 -30.53 -17.32
CA GLN A 713 1.39 -31.42 -16.17
C GLN A 713 0.38 -31.08 -15.08
N ILE A 714 0.20 -29.77 -14.81
CA ILE A 714 -0.71 -29.23 -13.80
C ILE A 714 -2.17 -29.38 -14.23
N CYS A 715 -2.48 -29.05 -15.49
CA CYS A 715 -3.83 -29.12 -16.02
C CYS A 715 -4.05 -30.47 -16.75
N LYS A 716 -4.58 -31.48 -16.03
CA LYS A 716 -4.93 -32.80 -16.61
C LYS A 716 -6.38 -33.20 -16.33
N GLY A 717 -7.05 -33.74 -17.35
CA GLY A 717 -8.36 -34.40 -17.23
C GLY A 717 -9.44 -33.51 -16.61
N ASN A 718 -10.03 -33.98 -15.51
CA ASN A 718 -11.17 -33.33 -14.84
C ASN A 718 -10.83 -31.95 -14.25
N VAL A 719 -9.57 -31.67 -13.93
CA VAL A 719 -9.15 -30.38 -13.34
C VAL A 719 -9.26 -29.25 -14.38
N CYS A 720 -8.80 -29.47 -15.62
CA CYS A 720 -9.02 -28.51 -16.71
C CYS A 720 -10.49 -28.36 -17.07
N ARG A 721 -11.25 -29.46 -17.02
CA ARG A 721 -12.69 -29.41 -17.30
C ARG A 721 -13.43 -28.53 -16.28
N CYS A 722 -12.96 -28.49 -15.04
CA CYS A 722 -13.48 -27.62 -14.00
C CYS A 722 -13.28 -26.12 -14.35
N THR A 723 -12.08 -25.72 -14.77
CA THR A 723 -11.80 -24.32 -15.15
C THR A 723 -12.46 -23.91 -16.47
N GLN A 724 -12.59 -24.83 -17.41
CA GLN A 724 -13.36 -24.61 -18.64
C GLN A 724 -14.86 -24.47 -18.39
N GLY A 725 -15.34 -24.91 -17.22
CA GLY A 725 -16.74 -24.81 -16.82
C GLY A 725 -17.24 -23.38 -16.70
N ASP A 726 -16.34 -22.41 -16.50
CA ASP A 726 -16.68 -20.98 -16.41
C ASP A 726 -16.19 -20.13 -17.61
N CYS A 727 -15.47 -20.76 -18.54
CA CYS A 727 -15.02 -20.13 -19.78
C CYS A 727 -16.12 -20.10 -20.84
N CYS A 728 -16.17 -19.02 -21.62
CA CYS A 728 -16.89 -19.06 -22.90
C CYS A 728 -16.14 -19.99 -23.87
N VAL A 729 -16.87 -20.83 -24.60
CA VAL A 729 -16.34 -21.72 -25.64
C VAL A 729 -17.09 -21.45 -26.92
N MET A 730 -16.34 -21.20 -28.00
CA MET A 730 -16.90 -20.96 -29.32
C MET A 730 -17.67 -22.19 -29.80
N LYS A 731 -18.89 -21.99 -30.30
CA LYS A 731 -19.71 -23.06 -30.85
C LYS A 731 -19.18 -23.46 -32.23
N THR A 732 -18.59 -24.65 -32.33
CA THR A 732 -18.01 -25.20 -33.57
C THR A 732 -18.93 -26.20 -34.27
N THR A 733 -19.87 -26.82 -33.56
CA THR A 733 -20.89 -27.72 -34.14
C THR A 733 -22.10 -26.94 -34.65
N ALA A 734 -22.80 -27.48 -35.66
CA ALA A 734 -24.00 -26.87 -36.21
C ALA A 734 -25.07 -26.66 -35.12
N GLN A 735 -25.45 -25.40 -34.90
CA GLN A 735 -26.46 -25.01 -33.91
C GLN A 735 -27.80 -24.73 -34.59
N THR A 736 -28.90 -25.01 -33.88
CA THR A 736 -30.25 -24.75 -34.37
C THR A 736 -30.74 -23.35 -33.97
N ASN A 737 -31.64 -22.75 -34.75
CA ASN A 737 -32.25 -21.46 -34.40
C ASN A 737 -33.03 -21.53 -33.07
N VAL A 738 -33.63 -22.68 -32.75
CA VAL A 738 -34.32 -22.90 -31.46
C VAL A 738 -33.35 -22.78 -30.28
N ALA A 739 -32.15 -23.36 -30.38
CA ALA A 739 -31.15 -23.26 -29.32
C ALA A 739 -30.68 -21.81 -29.12
N ARG A 740 -30.41 -21.09 -30.22
CA ARG A 740 -30.04 -19.67 -30.18
C ARG A 740 -31.14 -18.82 -29.54
N HIS A 741 -32.39 -19.03 -29.95
CA HIS A 741 -33.55 -18.30 -29.43
C HIS A 741 -33.77 -18.56 -27.93
N ASN A 742 -33.70 -19.81 -27.48
CA ASN A 742 -33.85 -20.15 -26.06
C ASN A 742 -32.80 -19.44 -25.18
N VAL A 743 -31.55 -19.39 -25.62
CA VAL A 743 -30.47 -18.71 -24.88
C VAL A 743 -30.65 -17.19 -24.94
N ALA A 744 -31.00 -16.62 -26.09
CA ALA A 744 -31.30 -15.20 -26.22
C ALA A 744 -32.49 -14.75 -25.35
N CYS A 745 -33.42 -15.66 -25.07
CA CYS A 745 -34.64 -15.39 -24.31
C CYS A 745 -34.63 -15.89 -22.86
N SER A 746 -33.51 -16.43 -22.37
CA SER A 746 -33.36 -16.86 -20.97
C SER A 746 -33.26 -15.71 -19.95
N GLY A 747 -33.58 -14.48 -20.37
CA GLY A 747 -33.57 -13.27 -19.58
C GLY A 747 -33.36 -12.02 -20.44
N ASN A 748 -32.84 -10.96 -19.83
CA ASN A 748 -32.47 -9.73 -20.54
C ASN A 748 -31.09 -9.84 -21.23
N HIS A 749 -30.91 -10.91 -22.02
CA HIS A 749 -29.66 -11.13 -22.74
C HIS A 749 -29.54 -10.18 -23.93
N HIS A 750 -28.35 -9.63 -24.13
CA HIS A 750 -28.03 -8.87 -25.33
C HIS A 750 -27.70 -9.81 -26.49
N VAL A 751 -28.03 -9.41 -27.73
CA VAL A 751 -27.68 -10.16 -28.94
C VAL A 751 -27.10 -9.24 -30.00
N TYR A 752 -25.83 -9.44 -30.31
CA TYR A 752 -25.08 -8.59 -31.23
C TYR A 752 -24.42 -9.40 -32.34
N LYS A 753 -24.42 -8.84 -33.56
CA LYS A 753 -23.48 -9.22 -34.63
C LYS A 753 -22.30 -8.26 -34.55
N VAL A 754 -21.10 -8.80 -34.37
CA VAL A 754 -19.89 -8.01 -34.12
C VAL A 754 -18.76 -8.40 -35.05
N ARG A 755 -17.83 -7.46 -35.29
CA ARG A 755 -16.56 -7.68 -36.00
C ARG A 755 -15.39 -7.44 -35.07
N VAL A 756 -14.43 -8.35 -35.02
CA VAL A 756 -13.20 -8.17 -34.22
C VAL A 756 -12.24 -7.24 -34.97
N LEU A 757 -11.99 -6.05 -34.42
CA LEU A 757 -11.07 -5.07 -35.00
C LEU A 757 -9.62 -5.31 -34.56
N SER A 758 -9.43 -5.63 -33.28
CA SER A 758 -8.11 -5.88 -32.71
C SER A 758 -8.19 -6.91 -31.59
N VAL A 759 -7.09 -7.67 -31.44
CA VAL A 759 -6.90 -8.64 -30.37
C VAL A 759 -5.62 -8.28 -29.65
N SER A 760 -5.71 -7.96 -28.36
CA SER A 760 -4.57 -7.74 -27.49
C SER A 760 -4.53 -8.86 -26.48
N MET A 761 -3.50 -9.69 -26.55
CA MET A 761 -3.34 -10.84 -25.67
C MET A 761 -2.63 -10.40 -24.40
N SER A 762 -3.26 -10.60 -23.24
CA SER A 762 -2.65 -10.37 -21.92
C SER A 762 -3.20 -11.39 -20.91
N GLN A 763 -3.31 -11.04 -19.63
CA GLN A 763 -4.04 -11.86 -18.64
C GLN A 763 -5.54 -11.93 -18.96
N TYR A 764 -6.08 -10.84 -19.49
CA TYR A 764 -7.40 -10.78 -20.10
C TYR A 764 -7.23 -10.42 -21.56
N ASP A 765 -7.49 -11.38 -22.44
CA ASP A 765 -7.53 -11.13 -23.87
C ASP A 765 -8.59 -10.06 -24.14
N ARG A 766 -8.11 -8.92 -24.64
CA ARG A 766 -8.92 -7.75 -24.94
C ARG A 766 -9.25 -7.78 -26.42
N TYR A 767 -10.54 -7.92 -26.71
CA TYR A 767 -11.09 -7.88 -28.05
C TYR A 767 -11.80 -6.54 -28.23
N GLU A 768 -11.25 -5.71 -29.11
CA GLU A 768 -11.95 -4.51 -29.55
C GLU A 768 -12.87 -4.91 -30.69
N MET A 769 -14.18 -4.80 -30.47
CA MET A 769 -15.18 -5.26 -31.41
C MET A 769 -16.07 -4.11 -31.87
N GLN A 770 -16.33 -4.06 -33.18
CA GLN A 770 -17.33 -3.17 -33.75
C GLN A 770 -18.68 -3.88 -33.79
N ILE A 771 -19.71 -3.23 -33.27
CA ILE A 771 -21.09 -3.70 -33.38
C ILE A 771 -21.57 -3.44 -34.80
N LEU A 772 -21.81 -4.50 -35.57
CA LEU A 772 -22.36 -4.39 -36.92
C LEU A 772 -23.88 -4.26 -36.89
N GLN A 773 -24.53 -5.03 -36.02
CA GLN A 773 -25.98 -5.03 -35.85
C GLN A 773 -26.34 -5.34 -34.40
N VAL A 774 -27.27 -4.56 -33.85
CA VAL A 774 -27.95 -4.85 -32.58
C VAL A 774 -29.22 -5.62 -32.91
N ILE A 775 -29.23 -6.92 -32.61
CA ILE A 775 -30.35 -7.82 -32.92
C ILE A 775 -31.37 -7.77 -31.77
N LYS A 776 -30.88 -7.74 -30.53
CA LYS A 776 -31.68 -7.56 -29.31
C LYS A 776 -30.88 -6.72 -28.31
N GLU A 777 -31.50 -5.65 -27.81
CA GLU A 777 -30.93 -4.84 -26.73
C GLU A 777 -30.92 -5.63 -25.41
N GLY A 778 -29.87 -5.44 -24.61
CA GLY A 778 -29.77 -6.00 -23.27
C GLY A 778 -29.92 -4.91 -22.21
N SER A 779 -29.01 -4.87 -21.24
CA SER A 779 -28.99 -3.80 -20.23
C SER A 779 -28.43 -2.47 -20.74
N GLU A 780 -27.62 -2.50 -21.81
CA GLU A 780 -27.17 -1.29 -22.51
C GLU A 780 -28.21 -0.91 -23.57
N VAL A 781 -28.80 0.27 -23.42
CA VAL A 781 -29.85 0.80 -24.32
C VAL A 781 -29.25 1.85 -25.25
N GLY A 782 -29.66 1.87 -26.52
CA GLY A 782 -29.27 2.92 -27.47
C GLY A 782 -27.94 2.70 -28.20
N LEU A 783 -27.40 1.48 -28.16
CA LEU A 783 -26.23 1.05 -28.92
C LEU A 783 -26.55 1.08 -30.43
N LYS A 784 -25.68 1.68 -31.24
CA LYS A 784 -25.89 1.81 -32.70
C LYS A 784 -24.90 0.96 -33.49
N GLY A 785 -25.30 0.59 -34.71
CA GLY A 785 -24.37 0.00 -35.67
C GLY A 785 -23.17 0.93 -35.91
N LYS A 786 -21.97 0.35 -35.90
CA LYS A 786 -20.63 0.96 -35.94
C LYS A 786 -20.02 1.38 -34.60
N ASP A 787 -20.77 1.30 -33.49
CA ASP A 787 -20.18 1.55 -32.17
C ASP A 787 -19.11 0.49 -31.83
N THR A 788 -18.06 0.91 -31.13
CA THR A 788 -16.99 0.01 -30.67
C THR A 788 -17.17 -0.31 -29.20
N ARG A 789 -17.05 -1.58 -28.83
CA ARG A 789 -17.08 -2.07 -27.45
C ARG A 789 -15.90 -3.01 -27.19
N VAL A 790 -15.54 -3.11 -25.92
CA VAL A 790 -14.45 -3.96 -25.46
C VAL A 790 -15.03 -5.22 -24.84
N PHE A 791 -14.60 -6.37 -25.33
CA PHE A 791 -14.90 -7.68 -24.76
C PHE A 791 -13.62 -8.25 -24.13
N LEU A 792 -13.72 -8.77 -22.92
CA LEU A 792 -12.61 -9.34 -22.16
C LEU A 792 -12.84 -10.84 -21.94
N SER A 793 -11.80 -11.65 -22.15
CA SER A 793 -11.80 -13.06 -21.78
C SER A 793 -10.54 -13.38 -20.99
N HIS A 794 -10.64 -14.19 -19.94
CA HIS A 794 -9.46 -14.64 -19.21
C HIS A 794 -8.54 -15.50 -20.12
N ALA A 795 -7.21 -15.38 -19.97
CA ALA A 795 -6.22 -16.09 -20.78
C ALA A 795 -6.39 -17.62 -20.73
N GLY A 796 -6.87 -18.15 -19.61
CA GLY A 796 -7.20 -19.59 -19.47
C GLY A 796 -8.28 -20.07 -20.44
N CYS A 797 -9.11 -19.18 -20.98
CA CYS A 797 -10.19 -19.50 -21.92
C CYS A 797 -9.77 -19.38 -23.40
N ARG A 798 -8.54 -18.93 -23.68
CA ARG A 798 -8.05 -18.63 -25.03
C ARG A 798 -8.18 -19.81 -26.00
N ALA A 799 -7.87 -21.01 -25.54
CA ALA A 799 -7.98 -22.24 -26.35
C ALA A 799 -9.42 -22.57 -26.78
N GLY A 800 -10.43 -22.15 -26.00
CA GLY A 800 -11.83 -22.41 -26.27
C GLY A 800 -12.53 -21.36 -27.16
N LEU A 801 -12.05 -20.12 -27.16
CA LEU A 801 -12.64 -19.01 -27.93
C LEU A 801 -11.96 -18.78 -29.29
N ASN A 802 -10.63 -18.65 -29.29
CA ASN A 802 -9.81 -18.39 -30.47
C ASN A 802 -10.40 -17.39 -31.50
N LEU A 803 -10.87 -16.23 -31.02
CA LEU A 803 -11.43 -15.19 -31.88
C LEU A 803 -10.35 -14.54 -32.74
N LEU A 804 -10.59 -14.51 -34.05
CA LEU A 804 -9.68 -13.98 -35.05
C LEU A 804 -10.04 -12.55 -35.45
N LYS A 805 -9.00 -11.75 -35.74
CA LYS A 805 -9.12 -10.40 -36.27
C LYS A 805 -9.83 -10.41 -37.63
N ASP A 806 -10.60 -9.36 -37.91
CA ASP A 806 -11.30 -9.11 -39.17
C ASP A 806 -12.38 -10.16 -39.52
N GLN A 807 -12.83 -10.92 -38.52
CA GLN A 807 -13.90 -11.91 -38.61
C GLN A 807 -15.15 -11.48 -37.85
N ASP A 808 -16.30 -11.97 -38.28
CA ASP A 808 -17.61 -11.63 -37.72
C ASP A 808 -18.12 -12.75 -36.78
N TYR A 809 -18.82 -12.36 -35.71
CA TYR A 809 -19.34 -13.30 -34.70
C TYR A 809 -20.73 -12.88 -34.23
N LEU A 810 -21.54 -13.88 -33.89
CA LEU A 810 -22.76 -13.72 -33.08
C LEU A 810 -22.39 -13.84 -31.60
N ILE A 811 -22.74 -12.82 -30.81
CA ILE A 811 -22.58 -12.84 -29.35
C ILE A 811 -23.95 -12.73 -28.70
N ILE A 812 -24.24 -13.65 -27.78
CA ILE A 812 -25.42 -13.61 -26.89
C ILE A 812 -24.93 -13.68 -25.45
N GLY A 813 -25.20 -12.70 -24.60
CA GLY A 813 -24.69 -12.71 -23.22
C GLY A 813 -25.70 -12.23 -22.18
N PRO A 814 -25.66 -12.78 -20.95
CA PRO A 814 -26.48 -12.32 -19.82
C PRO A 814 -26.10 -10.90 -19.33
N PRO A 815 -26.99 -10.26 -18.54
CA PRO A 815 -26.68 -9.01 -17.86
C PRO A 815 -25.44 -9.06 -16.95
N SER A 816 -25.12 -10.23 -16.39
CA SER A 816 -23.93 -10.43 -15.55
C SER A 816 -22.61 -10.25 -16.29
N ASP A 817 -22.61 -10.38 -17.62
CA ASP A 817 -21.41 -10.18 -18.43
C ASP A 817 -21.06 -8.70 -18.61
N ILE A 818 -21.99 -7.81 -18.23
CA ILE A 818 -21.83 -6.38 -18.40
C ILE A 818 -21.09 -5.83 -17.20
N TRP A 819 -19.86 -5.38 -17.43
CA TRP A 819 -19.01 -4.77 -16.42
C TRP A 819 -19.07 -3.25 -16.51
N GLN A 820 -19.72 -2.63 -15.52
CA GLN A 820 -19.89 -1.18 -15.41
C GLN A 820 -19.02 -0.63 -14.28
N ALA A 821 -17.71 -0.57 -14.47
CA ALA A 821 -16.87 0.26 -13.61
C ALA A 821 -17.00 1.72 -14.09
N GLY A 822 -17.64 2.56 -13.29
CA GLY A 822 -18.18 3.88 -13.65
C GLY A 822 -17.21 4.80 -14.41
N SER A 823 -17.24 4.75 -15.74
CA SER A 823 -16.56 5.72 -16.61
C SER A 823 -17.55 6.75 -17.18
N ASP A 824 -17.06 7.96 -17.42
CA ASP A 824 -17.82 9.06 -18.06
C ASP A 824 -18.10 8.82 -19.56
N GLU A 825 -17.51 7.79 -20.18
CA GLU A 825 -17.73 7.52 -21.60
C GLU A 825 -19.02 6.73 -21.90
N ASN A 826 -19.77 6.29 -20.89
CA ASN A 826 -20.95 5.43 -21.06
C ASN A 826 -20.64 4.14 -21.86
N ARG A 827 -19.36 3.75 -21.97
CA ARG A 827 -18.92 2.58 -22.73
C ARG A 827 -18.89 1.36 -21.82
N TYR A 828 -19.88 0.51 -22.00
CA TYR A 828 -19.94 -0.78 -21.31
C TYR A 828 -18.77 -1.67 -21.76
N THR A 829 -18.16 -2.37 -20.81
CA THR A 829 -17.20 -3.43 -21.08
C THR A 829 -17.89 -4.77 -20.85
N TYR A 830 -17.66 -5.72 -21.75
CA TYR A 830 -18.32 -7.03 -21.70
C TYR A 830 -17.30 -8.10 -21.33
N THR A 831 -17.69 -9.08 -20.50
CA THR A 831 -16.86 -10.24 -20.17
C THR A 831 -17.41 -11.48 -20.87
N LEU A 832 -16.54 -12.23 -21.55
CA LEU A 832 -16.89 -13.49 -22.22
C LEU A 832 -16.81 -14.64 -21.20
N GLY A 833 -17.87 -14.80 -20.42
CA GLY A 833 -17.99 -15.82 -19.38
C GLY A 833 -18.77 -17.07 -19.80
N LYS A 834 -19.00 -17.97 -18.85
CA LYS A 834 -19.79 -19.20 -19.02
C LYS A 834 -21.13 -19.03 -19.71
N GLY A 835 -21.83 -17.94 -19.37
CA GLY A 835 -23.16 -17.63 -19.87
C GLY A 835 -23.16 -17.05 -21.28
N THR A 836 -22.00 -16.67 -21.80
CA THR A 836 -21.87 -16.05 -23.12
C THR A 836 -21.87 -17.11 -24.23
N TRP A 837 -22.74 -16.93 -25.21
CA TRP A 837 -22.75 -17.67 -26.46
C TRP A 837 -21.91 -16.92 -27.49
N VAL A 838 -20.95 -17.63 -28.10
CA VAL A 838 -20.12 -17.09 -29.18
C VAL A 838 -20.14 -18.07 -30.35
N GLU A 839 -20.52 -17.58 -31.52
CA GLU A 839 -20.60 -18.36 -32.75
C GLU A 839 -20.02 -17.58 -33.93
N HIS A 840 -19.13 -18.19 -34.71
CA HIS A 840 -18.57 -17.57 -35.92
C HIS A 840 -19.66 -17.31 -36.96
N TRP A 841 -19.70 -16.07 -37.44
CA TRP A 841 -20.59 -15.61 -38.50
C TRP A 841 -19.77 -15.53 -39.81
N PRO A 842 -19.99 -16.43 -40.78
CA PRO A 842 -19.18 -16.44 -41.99
C PRO A 842 -19.33 -15.15 -42.81
N SER A 843 -18.24 -14.69 -43.41
CA SER A 843 -18.29 -13.54 -44.31
C SER A 843 -19.05 -13.88 -45.60
N PRO A 844 -19.58 -12.90 -46.36
CA PRO A 844 -20.23 -13.16 -47.64
C PRO A 844 -19.35 -13.92 -48.64
N ALA A 845 -18.03 -13.78 -48.57
CA ALA A 845 -17.07 -14.50 -49.40
C ALA A 845 -16.87 -15.96 -48.94
N ASP A 846 -17.04 -16.24 -47.64
CA ASP A 846 -16.89 -17.56 -47.04
C ASP A 846 -18.19 -18.40 -47.08
N CYS A 847 -19.33 -17.79 -47.44
CA CYS A 847 -20.61 -18.47 -47.65
C CYS A 847 -20.63 -19.29 -48.97
N ASN A 848 -19.71 -20.25 -49.10
CA ASN A 848 -19.68 -21.22 -50.19
C ASN A 848 -20.69 -22.37 -49.96
N ALA A 849 -20.77 -23.34 -50.88
CA ALA A 849 -21.75 -24.44 -50.84
C ALA A 849 -21.77 -25.27 -49.52
N GLN A 850 -20.70 -25.27 -48.72
CA GLN A 850 -20.65 -25.95 -47.41
C GLN A 850 -21.13 -25.08 -46.24
N ALA A 851 -21.10 -23.75 -46.36
CA ALA A 851 -21.47 -22.80 -45.30
C ALA A 851 -22.77 -22.01 -45.60
N GLN A 852 -23.34 -22.15 -46.80
CA GLN A 852 -24.50 -21.40 -47.28
C GLN A 852 -25.74 -21.56 -46.39
N ASP A 853 -25.99 -22.77 -45.87
CA ASP A 853 -27.09 -23.04 -44.96
C ASP A 853 -26.92 -22.34 -43.61
N LYS A 854 -25.69 -22.29 -43.08
CA LYS A 854 -25.37 -21.59 -41.82
C LYS A 854 -25.58 -20.07 -41.97
N CYS A 855 -25.13 -19.49 -43.09
CA CYS A 855 -25.32 -18.06 -43.37
C CYS A 855 -26.81 -17.70 -43.43
N LYS A 856 -27.62 -18.50 -44.14
CA LYS A 856 -29.07 -18.30 -44.21
C LYS A 856 -29.74 -18.45 -42.84
N GLN A 857 -29.37 -19.46 -42.06
CA GLN A 857 -29.93 -19.69 -40.73
C GLN A 857 -29.65 -18.52 -39.77
N LEU A 858 -28.44 -17.96 -39.78
CA LEU A 858 -28.06 -16.84 -38.91
C LEU A 858 -28.77 -15.54 -39.31
N GLU A 859 -28.85 -15.21 -40.60
CA GLU A 859 -29.58 -14.03 -41.09
C GLU A 859 -31.09 -14.16 -40.85
N GLN A 860 -31.66 -15.35 -41.05
CA GLN A 860 -33.06 -15.63 -40.74
C GLN A 860 -33.32 -15.50 -39.23
N TYR A 861 -32.47 -16.08 -38.38
CA TYR A 861 -32.57 -15.95 -36.93
C TYR A 861 -32.50 -14.50 -36.46
N ALA A 862 -31.56 -13.71 -36.99
CA ALA A 862 -31.42 -12.31 -36.63
C ALA A 862 -32.67 -11.50 -37.01
N SER A 863 -33.22 -11.75 -38.20
CA SER A 863 -34.46 -11.09 -38.66
C SER A 863 -35.66 -11.51 -37.81
N GLU A 864 -35.84 -12.81 -37.59
CA GLU A 864 -36.94 -13.36 -36.77
C GLU A 864 -36.90 -12.82 -35.34
N LEU A 865 -35.73 -12.79 -34.69
CA LEU A 865 -35.60 -12.28 -33.33
C LEU A 865 -35.83 -10.77 -33.24
N ALA A 866 -35.37 -10.00 -34.23
CA ALA A 866 -35.60 -8.56 -34.29
C ALA A 866 -37.09 -8.22 -34.50
N ASP A 867 -37.79 -8.98 -35.35
CA ASP A 867 -39.20 -8.74 -35.70
C ASP A 867 -40.17 -9.27 -34.64
N THR A 868 -39.92 -10.47 -34.10
CA THR A 868 -40.85 -11.15 -33.19
C THR A 868 -40.50 -11.03 -31.72
N GLY A 869 -39.28 -10.63 -31.40
CA GLY A 869 -38.76 -10.56 -30.04
C GLY A 869 -38.75 -11.92 -29.33
N CYS A 870 -38.58 -11.89 -28.00
CA CYS A 870 -38.79 -13.06 -27.17
C CYS A 870 -40.28 -13.16 -26.82
N ARG A 871 -41.00 -14.11 -27.43
CA ARG A 871 -42.37 -14.42 -27.02
C ARG A 871 -42.34 -15.21 -25.71
N THR A 872 -43.19 -14.83 -24.77
CA THR A 872 -43.33 -15.46 -23.45
C THR A 872 -44.02 -16.81 -23.53
#